data_AF-A0A177WRM4-F1
#
_entry.id   AF-A0A177WRM4-F1
#
_cell.length_a   1.000
_cell.length_b   1.000
_cell.length_c   1.000
_cell.angle_alpha   90.00
_cell.angle_beta   90.00
_cell.angle_gamma   90.00
#
_symmetry.space_group_name_H-M   'P 1'
#
loop_
_entity.id
_entity.type
_entity.pdbx_description
1 polymer ?
#
loop_
_entity_poly.entity_id
_entity_poly.type
_entity_poly.pdbx_seq_one_letter_code
_entity_poly.pdbx_strand_id
1 'polypeptide(L)'
;MSRLSMAPGMNTRLSMLSSQQQRSSKPGGLVGLSDTMAGLSVGQSRPSDTRRTSTINGNGSARMSLGRQSMGFGGRPSLSSVSLSGQASSITKDPRPLKEKQWQTKAIKQLVSFLAQTGCPVPISAKKLTAPSSKDFADVFKFLYRKLEPNHEFKSKIEEELLSLLRTLRYPFAEQINKSQLFSIGSPHAWPTFLGILHWLMEEIMCCIEFDEQSQIDDNNDTMGDSRQPEKIFHDYVIRTYIAFLEGSDDFDAIDRELMGSFDRKNEVTIRDVERLRREHQALEEEMAVLTQGESPLEALTRENGILESDKEKFRTYITHVEGKEQKLNENLLSLKQELDIQAEEIACLTNEKTELQQTVDAQDISPADVDRMNAERDQLALSLQTVSTKLETANKIVWEKEIALQKRMDQLEKVVQDYNSQAFKLGLIGSRSADLAPLAKELELYIQADTQDHMVSVDLKGVVKTTLQRLKERYNAALHKAQDDMLELQETLDQLVWTQTRDEEELLSMQSRITFLNHRYNEEKEHVTLTTTAMNDDIEHFERQIQKLKVESNAMMFAVQQKGQTVTIEYEELSRKYTEQKEKALNQLIRGLQDVFGMQTGVAAAIEELSRQANEALTEATNYTSNLISSEDTVIEV
;
A
#
# COMPACT_ATOMS: atom_id res chain seq x y z
N MET A 1 -29.83 98.84 54.68
CA MET A 1 -30.34 97.51 55.09
C MET A 1 -30.93 96.86 53.85
N SER A 2 -30.87 95.57 53.55
CA SER A 2 -29.99 94.44 53.92
C SER A 2 -30.74 93.19 53.44
N ARG A 3 -30.24 92.53 52.38
CA ARG A 3 -30.50 91.12 52.01
C ARG A 3 -31.96 90.65 51.84
N LEU A 4 -32.27 90.20 50.61
CA LEU A 4 -32.80 88.84 50.45
C LEU A 4 -31.79 88.00 49.64
N SER A 5 -31.78 86.70 49.90
CA SER A 5 -31.00 85.70 49.16
C SER A 5 -31.71 84.36 49.24
N MET A 6 -31.85 83.64 48.14
CA MET A 6 -31.14 82.36 47.93
C MET A 6 -31.54 81.65 46.62
N ALA A 7 -30.59 80.89 46.10
CA ALA A 7 -30.76 79.76 45.16
C ALA A 7 -30.86 78.45 46.00
N PRO A 8 -30.83 77.20 45.47
CA PRO A 8 -30.57 76.79 44.09
C PRO A 8 -31.39 75.58 43.56
N GLY A 9 -31.07 75.14 42.34
CA GLY A 9 -30.88 73.71 42.07
C GLY A 9 -31.87 73.02 41.12
N MET A 10 -31.37 72.56 39.97
CA MET A 10 -31.95 71.45 39.19
C MET A 10 -30.82 70.60 38.59
N ASN A 11 -31.05 69.30 38.42
CA ASN A 11 -30.10 68.39 37.78
C ASN A 11 -30.79 67.14 37.19
N THR A 12 -30.11 66.47 36.26
CA THR A 12 -30.30 65.06 35.80
C THR A 12 -31.60 64.60 35.08
N ARG A 13 -31.39 64.25 33.79
CA ARG A 13 -31.63 62.92 33.13
C ARG A 13 -33.00 62.47 32.56
N LEU A 14 -32.96 62.28 31.23
CA LEU A 14 -33.24 61.04 30.45
C LEU A 14 -34.65 60.57 30.04
N SER A 15 -34.71 60.25 28.72
CA SER A 15 -35.34 59.08 28.06
C SER A 15 -36.86 59.00 27.87
N MET A 16 -37.28 58.68 26.64
CA MET A 16 -37.84 57.37 26.21
C MET A 16 -38.41 57.44 24.78
N LEU A 17 -38.19 56.41 23.95
CA LEU A 17 -39.15 55.94 22.92
C LEU A 17 -38.77 54.51 22.43
N SER A 18 -39.63 53.87 21.63
CA SER A 18 -39.89 52.41 21.75
C SER A 18 -39.75 51.53 20.48
N SER A 19 -38.93 50.47 20.61
CA SER A 19 -39.16 49.04 20.23
C SER A 19 -39.64 48.54 18.84
N GLN A 20 -39.08 47.37 18.45
CA GLN A 20 -39.52 46.38 17.43
C GLN A 20 -39.36 46.77 15.93
N GLN A 21 -39.02 45.86 14.99
CA GLN A 21 -39.27 44.40 14.90
C GLN A 21 -38.06 43.59 14.29
N GLN A 22 -38.26 42.37 13.74
CA GLN A 22 -37.20 41.35 13.45
C GLN A 22 -37.00 40.96 11.96
N ARG A 23 -35.97 40.11 11.69
CA ARG A 23 -35.63 39.29 10.48
C ARG A 23 -34.75 39.99 9.41
N SER A 24 -33.85 39.32 8.65
CA SER A 24 -33.44 37.89 8.58
C SER A 24 -32.08 37.65 7.85
N SER A 25 -31.38 36.56 8.23
CA SER A 25 -30.50 35.64 7.44
C SER A 25 -29.39 36.11 6.45
N LYS A 26 -28.21 35.48 6.62
CA LYS A 26 -27.11 35.13 5.67
C LYS A 26 -27.51 35.05 4.17
N PRO A 27 -26.61 35.37 3.20
CA PRO A 27 -25.33 34.67 2.93
C PRO A 27 -24.08 35.58 3.06
N GLY A 28 -22.83 35.15 2.88
CA GLY A 28 -22.24 33.82 2.62
C GLY A 28 -20.88 33.99 1.91
N GLY A 29 -19.79 33.50 2.48
CA GLY A 29 -18.43 33.70 1.98
C GLY A 29 -17.85 32.47 1.26
N LEU A 30 -16.99 32.71 0.26
CA LEU A 30 -16.23 31.69 -0.47
C LEU A 30 -15.03 32.36 -1.16
N VAL A 31 -14.07 31.54 -1.61
CA VAL A 31 -12.74 31.91 -2.14
C VAL A 31 -11.81 32.51 -1.06
N GLY A 32 -10.54 32.09 -0.92
CA GLY A 32 -9.83 31.02 -1.63
C GLY A 32 -8.32 31.29 -1.59
N LEU A 33 -7.53 30.32 -1.14
CA LEU A 33 -6.06 30.45 -1.05
C LEU A 33 -5.41 30.02 -2.37
N SER A 34 -4.49 30.83 -2.90
CA SER A 34 -3.50 30.36 -3.88
C SER A 34 -2.18 31.16 -3.84
N ASP A 35 -1.15 30.54 -4.40
CA ASP A 35 0.05 31.12 -5.01
C ASP A 35 1.07 31.92 -4.16
N THR A 36 2.15 31.21 -3.82
CA THR A 36 3.51 31.74 -4.04
C THR A 36 4.42 30.66 -4.64
N MET A 37 5.51 31.09 -5.29
CA MET A 37 6.70 30.32 -5.73
C MET A 37 6.66 29.52 -7.05
N ALA A 38 7.14 30.16 -8.13
CA ALA A 38 7.82 29.51 -9.26
C ALA A 38 8.84 30.47 -9.92
N GLY A 39 9.95 29.94 -10.48
CA GLY A 39 11.03 30.70 -11.14
C GLY A 39 12.31 30.85 -10.27
N LEU A 40 13.44 30.15 -10.47
CA LEU A 40 14.28 29.79 -11.65
C LEU A 40 15.12 30.97 -12.19
N SER A 41 16.42 30.84 -12.52
CA SER A 41 17.42 29.77 -12.25
C SER A 41 18.87 30.21 -12.61
N VAL A 42 19.90 29.41 -12.24
CA VAL A 42 21.29 29.39 -12.77
C VAL A 42 22.17 30.65 -12.46
N GLY A 43 23.45 30.54 -12.07
CA GLY A 43 24.28 29.37 -11.71
C GLY A 43 25.78 29.69 -11.55
N GLN A 44 26.59 28.63 -11.34
CA GLN A 44 28.08 28.55 -11.25
C GLN A 44 28.85 29.05 -10.00
N SER A 45 29.66 28.10 -9.49
CA SER A 45 31.08 28.23 -9.07
C SER A 45 31.52 29.08 -7.86
N ARG A 46 32.04 28.40 -6.83
CA ARG A 46 32.98 28.94 -5.81
C ARG A 46 34.03 27.89 -5.38
N PRO A 47 35.33 28.25 -5.26
CA PRO A 47 36.37 27.35 -4.75
C PRO A 47 36.81 27.64 -3.30
N SER A 48 37.43 26.60 -2.70
CA SER A 48 38.45 26.55 -1.63
C SER A 48 38.73 27.73 -0.66
N ASP A 49 38.85 27.35 0.62
CA ASP A 49 39.79 27.85 1.65
C ASP A 49 39.91 29.35 2.00
N THR A 50 39.66 29.65 3.28
CA THR A 50 40.73 30.25 4.11
C THR A 50 40.55 29.98 5.60
N ARG A 51 41.64 29.61 6.29
CA ARG A 51 41.70 29.55 7.76
C ARG A 51 41.79 30.96 8.36
N ARG A 52 41.15 31.20 9.52
CA ARG A 52 41.70 32.07 10.58
C ARG A 52 41.48 31.46 11.97
N THR A 53 42.38 31.77 12.88
CA THR A 53 42.54 31.19 14.23
C THR A 53 42.68 32.33 15.27
N SER A 54 43.12 32.03 16.50
CA SER A 54 43.25 32.91 17.70
C SER A 54 41.89 33.22 18.40
N THR A 55 41.60 32.76 19.63
CA THR A 55 42.17 32.96 21.00
C THR A 55 41.85 34.34 21.59
N ILE A 56 41.58 34.55 22.90
CA ILE A 56 41.80 33.71 24.11
C ILE A 56 40.81 34.06 25.26
N ASN A 57 40.98 33.45 26.44
CA ASN A 57 40.20 33.55 27.70
C ASN A 57 38.91 32.71 27.79
N GLY A 58 38.64 31.94 28.85
CA GLY A 58 39.53 31.50 29.96
C GLY A 58 39.09 31.94 31.35
N ASN A 59 38.43 31.02 32.07
CA ASN A 59 38.50 30.94 33.52
C ASN A 59 38.32 29.46 33.93
N GLY A 60 39.01 28.99 34.97
CA GLY A 60 39.13 27.56 35.25
C GLY A 60 38.72 27.14 36.66
N SER A 61 38.30 25.89 36.80
CA SER A 61 38.32 25.14 38.07
C SER A 61 38.42 23.65 37.74
N ALA A 62 39.41 22.97 38.30
CA ALA A 62 39.77 21.61 37.92
C ALA A 62 39.45 20.60 39.01
N ARG A 63 39.05 19.39 38.60
CA ARG A 63 39.32 18.15 39.34
C ARG A 63 39.84 17.09 38.38
N MET A 64 40.72 16.25 38.91
CA MET A 64 41.47 15.21 38.20
C MET A 64 40.66 13.88 38.23
N SER A 65 41.01 12.78 37.54
CA SER A 65 42.35 12.25 37.30
C SER A 65 42.40 11.16 36.22
N LEU A 66 43.61 10.86 35.72
CA LEU A 66 43.99 9.78 34.77
C LEU A 66 43.33 9.89 33.37
N GLY A 67 43.99 9.74 32.22
CA GLY A 67 45.37 9.36 31.86
C GLY A 67 45.31 8.60 30.52
N ARG A 68 45.51 9.21 29.34
CA ARG A 68 46.82 9.51 28.69
C ARG A 68 47.73 8.26 28.78
N GLN A 69 48.11 7.53 27.72
CA GLN A 69 48.63 7.85 26.35
C GLN A 69 48.59 6.55 25.49
N SER A 70 48.85 6.46 24.17
CA SER A 70 48.76 7.37 23.00
C SER A 70 49.15 6.60 21.71
N MET A 71 48.76 7.09 20.53
CA MET A 71 49.37 6.80 19.20
C MET A 71 49.33 5.35 18.65
N GLY A 72 48.29 5.05 17.87
CA GLY A 72 48.40 4.76 16.44
C GLY A 72 48.96 3.41 15.93
N PHE A 73 48.10 2.64 15.26
CA PHE A 73 48.26 2.36 13.83
C PHE A 73 46.87 2.12 13.18
N GLY A 74 46.78 2.11 11.85
CA GLY A 74 45.50 1.99 11.13
C GLY A 74 44.98 0.55 11.01
N GLY A 75 43.65 0.39 10.90
CA GLY A 75 43.03 -0.93 10.68
C GLY A 75 41.56 -1.06 11.10
N ARG A 76 40.64 -0.42 10.36
CA ARG A 76 39.24 -0.89 10.25
C ARG A 76 39.08 -1.52 8.87
N PRO A 77 38.49 -2.73 8.80
CA PRO A 77 37.25 -2.87 8.04
C PRO A 77 36.08 -3.30 8.94
N SER A 78 34.88 -3.17 8.41
CA SER A 78 33.63 -3.60 9.06
C SER A 78 33.47 -5.13 9.04
N LEU A 79 32.57 -5.62 9.89
CA LEU A 79 32.06 -7.00 9.87
C LEU A 79 31.56 -7.37 8.46
N SER A 80 32.05 -8.50 7.94
CA SER A 80 31.51 -9.16 6.75
C SER A 80 30.98 -10.55 7.12
N SER A 81 30.03 -11.05 6.33
CA SER A 81 29.37 -12.34 6.53
C SER A 81 30.36 -13.51 6.53
N VAL A 82 30.40 -14.27 7.62
CA VAL A 82 30.94 -15.63 7.60
C VAL A 82 29.89 -16.53 6.97
N SER A 83 30.22 -17.10 5.82
CA SER A 83 29.33 -17.97 5.06
C SER A 83 29.17 -19.35 5.70
N LEU A 84 28.04 -19.99 5.43
CA LEU A 84 27.74 -21.36 5.84
C LEU A 84 28.57 -22.38 5.04
N SER A 85 29.89 -22.44 5.28
CA SER A 85 30.77 -23.42 4.66
C SER A 85 31.02 -24.60 5.60
N GLY A 86 30.55 -25.78 5.22
CA GLY A 86 30.79 -27.02 5.97
C GLY A 86 32.24 -27.49 5.89
N GLN A 87 33.14 -26.88 6.66
CA GLN A 87 34.42 -27.51 6.98
C GLN A 87 34.16 -28.65 7.97
N ALA A 88 34.01 -29.86 7.44
CA ALA A 88 34.16 -31.06 8.23
C ALA A 88 35.58 -31.07 8.83
N SER A 89 35.68 -30.75 10.11
CA SER A 89 36.95 -30.76 10.83
C SER A 89 37.52 -32.17 10.80
N SER A 90 38.60 -32.37 10.06
CA SER A 90 39.31 -33.65 9.99
C SER A 90 40.12 -33.87 11.27
N ILE A 91 39.41 -34.24 12.34
CA ILE A 91 39.98 -34.62 13.65
C ILE A 91 40.66 -36.00 13.50
N THR A 92 41.79 -36.00 12.78
CA THR A 92 42.53 -37.19 12.35
C THR A 92 43.11 -38.04 13.50
N LYS A 93 43.05 -37.53 14.74
CA LYS A 93 43.48 -38.21 15.97
C LYS A 93 42.57 -37.77 17.12
N ASP A 94 42.14 -38.71 17.96
CA ASP A 94 41.41 -38.40 19.20
C ASP A 94 42.19 -37.39 20.07
N PRO A 95 41.60 -36.22 20.42
CA PRO A 95 42.28 -35.18 21.20
C PRO A 95 42.35 -35.49 22.70
N ARG A 96 41.66 -36.53 23.18
CA ARG A 96 41.59 -36.85 24.61
C ARG A 96 42.89 -37.54 25.06
N PRO A 97 43.39 -37.27 26.28
CA PRO A 97 44.60 -37.89 26.81
C PRO A 97 44.35 -39.33 27.29
N LEU A 98 43.81 -40.19 26.42
CA LEU A 98 43.34 -41.55 26.73
C LEU A 98 44.38 -42.39 27.49
N LYS A 99 45.67 -42.22 27.17
CA LYS A 99 46.78 -42.98 27.76
C LYS A 99 47.17 -42.53 29.17
N GLU A 100 46.73 -41.36 29.63
CA GLU A 100 47.11 -40.82 30.93
C GLU A 100 46.34 -41.46 32.09
N LYS A 101 47.07 -41.90 33.12
CA LYS A 101 46.46 -42.57 34.28
C LYS A 101 45.56 -41.65 35.11
N GLN A 102 45.82 -40.33 35.12
CA GLN A 102 44.95 -39.37 35.79
C GLN A 102 43.60 -39.25 35.09
N TRP A 103 43.61 -39.07 33.76
CA TRP A 103 42.39 -39.02 32.94
C TRP A 103 41.60 -40.34 33.02
N GLN A 104 42.26 -41.50 32.88
CA GLN A 104 41.61 -42.81 33.04
C GLN A 104 40.92 -42.95 34.41
N THR A 105 41.58 -42.50 35.48
CA THR A 105 41.02 -42.56 36.84
C THR A 105 39.82 -41.62 37.02
N LYS A 106 39.81 -40.45 36.37
CA LYS A 106 38.67 -39.52 36.36
C LYS A 106 37.49 -40.14 35.59
N ALA A 107 37.72 -40.62 34.37
CA ALA A 107 36.70 -41.23 33.52
C ALA A 107 36.04 -42.44 34.19
N ILE A 108 36.83 -43.34 34.81
CA ILE A 108 36.29 -44.48 35.57
C ILE A 108 35.42 -44.03 36.74
N LYS A 109 35.81 -42.98 37.48
CA LYS A 109 35.00 -42.45 38.59
C LYS A 109 33.67 -41.86 38.12
N GLN A 110 33.68 -41.06 37.05
CA GLN A 110 32.46 -40.50 36.46
C GLN A 110 31.53 -41.61 35.98
N LEU A 111 32.06 -42.57 35.21
CA LEU A 111 31.29 -43.70 34.68
C LEU A 111 30.68 -44.58 35.77
N VAL A 112 31.41 -44.87 36.86
CA VAL A 112 30.86 -45.63 38.01
C VAL A 112 29.74 -44.84 38.72
N SER A 113 29.89 -43.52 38.88
CA SER A 113 28.86 -42.67 39.49
C SER A 113 27.58 -42.67 38.66
N PHE A 114 27.72 -42.46 37.34
CA PHE A 114 26.58 -42.45 36.41
C PHE A 114 25.85 -43.80 36.34
N LEU A 115 26.59 -44.91 36.26
CA LEU A 115 26.00 -46.26 36.21
C LEU A 115 25.30 -46.65 37.53
N ALA A 116 25.75 -46.12 38.66
CA ALA A 116 25.08 -46.28 39.95
C ALA A 116 23.78 -45.44 40.04
N GLN A 117 23.80 -44.21 39.51
CA GLN A 117 22.63 -43.31 39.49
C GLN A 117 21.54 -43.79 38.51
N THR A 118 21.92 -44.30 37.33
CA THR A 118 20.98 -44.68 36.26
C THR A 118 20.41 -46.10 36.36
N GLY A 119 20.78 -46.84 37.42
CA GLY A 119 20.23 -48.16 37.74
C GLY A 119 20.83 -49.32 36.91
N CYS A 120 22.15 -49.34 36.69
CA CYS A 120 22.78 -50.43 35.95
C CYS A 120 22.64 -51.78 36.69
N PRO A 121 22.12 -52.85 36.04
CA PRO A 121 21.83 -54.13 36.71
C PRO A 121 23.07 -54.98 37.04
N VAL A 122 24.27 -54.55 36.61
CA VAL A 122 25.52 -55.29 36.85
C VAL A 122 26.34 -54.62 37.95
N PRO A 123 26.80 -55.34 38.99
CA PRO A 123 27.59 -54.77 40.08
C PRO A 123 29.00 -54.39 39.61
N ILE A 124 29.13 -53.16 39.14
CA ILE A 124 30.35 -52.57 38.57
C ILE A 124 31.06 -51.75 39.66
N SER A 125 32.38 -51.90 39.73
CA SER A 125 33.24 -51.20 40.70
C SER A 125 34.42 -50.60 39.98
N ALA A 126 34.94 -49.46 40.46
CA ALA A 126 36.14 -48.82 39.91
C ALA A 126 37.35 -49.78 39.84
N LYS A 127 37.44 -50.77 40.75
CA LYS A 127 38.46 -51.83 40.68
C LYS A 127 38.30 -52.75 39.46
N LYS A 128 37.06 -53.10 39.06
CA LYS A 128 36.78 -53.90 37.86
C LYS A 128 37.13 -53.13 36.58
N LEU A 129 36.68 -51.88 36.47
CA LEU A 129 36.94 -51.03 35.29
C LEU A 129 38.40 -50.56 35.14
N THR A 130 39.28 -50.88 36.10
CA THR A 130 40.73 -50.67 35.93
C THR A 130 41.36 -51.70 34.98
N ALA A 131 40.81 -52.92 34.92
CA ALA A 131 41.21 -53.99 34.01
C ALA A 131 40.02 -54.97 33.76
N PRO A 132 38.99 -54.55 33.00
CA PRO A 132 37.76 -55.32 32.82
C PRO A 132 37.92 -56.46 31.80
N SER A 133 37.06 -57.47 31.90
CA SER A 133 36.91 -58.47 30.83
C SER A 133 36.13 -57.90 29.63
N SER A 134 36.22 -58.57 28.47
CA SER A 134 35.36 -58.24 27.31
C SER A 134 33.87 -58.33 27.67
N LYS A 135 33.47 -59.17 28.64
CA LYS A 135 32.09 -59.23 29.14
C LYS A 135 31.72 -58.01 29.98
N ASP A 136 32.59 -57.55 30.88
CA ASP A 136 32.30 -56.35 31.70
C ASP A 136 32.14 -55.12 30.79
N PHE A 137 32.98 -54.94 29.77
CA PHE A 137 32.78 -53.90 28.74
C PHE A 137 31.46 -54.12 27.99
N ALA A 138 31.17 -55.36 27.58
CA ALA A 138 30.00 -55.68 26.79
C ALA A 138 28.68 -55.35 27.51
N ASP A 139 28.58 -55.71 28.79
CA ASP A 139 27.39 -55.47 29.60
C ASP A 139 27.20 -53.96 29.89
N VAL A 140 28.29 -53.21 30.10
CA VAL A 140 28.23 -51.74 30.23
C VAL A 140 27.81 -51.07 28.91
N PHE A 141 28.41 -51.45 27.78
CA PHE A 141 28.06 -50.89 26.48
C PHE A 141 26.58 -51.17 26.12
N LYS A 142 26.11 -52.42 26.35
CA LYS A 142 24.71 -52.82 26.15
C LYS A 142 23.71 -52.12 27.07
N PHE A 143 24.16 -51.60 28.22
CA PHE A 143 23.33 -50.79 29.10
C PHE A 143 23.28 -49.33 28.63
N LEU A 144 24.44 -48.70 28.39
CA LEU A 144 24.52 -47.31 27.93
C LEU A 144 23.82 -47.10 26.59
N TYR A 145 24.07 -47.97 25.61
CA TYR A 145 23.48 -47.84 24.27
C TYR A 145 21.94 -47.85 24.30
N ARG A 146 21.32 -48.65 25.19
CA ARG A 146 19.85 -48.68 25.37
C ARG A 146 19.26 -47.46 26.07
N LYS A 147 20.09 -46.57 26.65
CA LYS A 147 19.61 -45.27 27.14
C LYS A 147 19.46 -44.25 26.01
N LEU A 148 20.18 -44.42 24.89
CA LEU A 148 19.97 -43.65 23.65
C LEU A 148 18.95 -44.31 22.72
N GLU A 149 18.99 -45.64 22.60
CA GLU A 149 18.18 -46.42 21.66
C GLU A 149 17.38 -47.51 22.41
N PRO A 150 16.24 -47.17 23.06
CA PRO A 150 15.47 -48.11 23.88
C PRO A 150 14.96 -49.33 23.12
N ASN A 151 14.66 -49.16 21.83
CA ASN A 151 14.09 -50.19 20.96
C ASN A 151 15.14 -51.11 20.30
N HIS A 152 16.43 -50.98 20.65
CA HIS A 152 17.50 -51.73 19.98
C HIS A 152 17.72 -53.14 20.54
N GLU A 153 17.62 -54.13 19.64
CA GLU A 153 17.91 -55.54 19.87
C GLU A 153 19.28 -55.93 19.30
N PHE A 154 20.21 -56.35 20.18
CA PHE A 154 21.53 -56.86 19.82
C PHE A 154 21.44 -58.32 19.37
N LYS A 155 21.90 -58.65 18.16
CA LYS A 155 21.62 -59.96 17.51
C LYS A 155 22.85 -60.87 17.45
N SER A 156 24.05 -60.30 17.48
CA SER A 156 25.32 -61.03 17.56
C SER A 156 26.17 -60.61 18.76
N LYS A 157 27.45 -60.98 18.74
CA LYS A 157 28.49 -60.52 19.64
C LYS A 157 28.78 -59.04 19.38
N ILE A 158 29.06 -58.30 20.46
CA ILE A 158 29.47 -56.89 20.36
C ILE A 158 30.78 -56.74 19.58
N GLU A 159 31.66 -57.73 19.61
CA GLU A 159 32.90 -57.78 18.82
C GLU A 159 32.66 -57.64 17.31
N GLU A 160 31.46 -58.01 16.84
CA GLU A 160 31.03 -57.90 15.44
C GLU A 160 30.19 -56.63 15.19
N GLU A 161 29.29 -56.28 16.12
CA GLU A 161 28.34 -55.16 15.97
C GLU A 161 28.93 -53.78 16.34
N LEU A 162 29.91 -53.70 17.26
CA LEU A 162 30.34 -52.44 17.91
C LEU A 162 30.74 -51.34 16.93
N LEU A 163 31.54 -51.66 15.90
CA LEU A 163 31.94 -50.65 14.91
C LEU A 163 30.76 -50.16 14.06
N SER A 164 29.74 -50.99 13.85
CA SER A 164 28.52 -50.56 13.16
C SER A 164 27.70 -49.62 14.05
N LEU A 165 27.48 -50.00 15.31
CA LEU A 165 26.74 -49.21 16.30
C LEU A 165 27.40 -47.84 16.56
N LEU A 166 28.74 -47.79 16.65
CA LEU A 166 29.50 -46.55 16.78
C LEU A 166 29.43 -45.66 15.54
N ARG A 167 29.31 -46.24 14.33
CA ARG A 167 29.06 -45.48 13.09
C ARG A 167 27.64 -44.92 13.03
N THR A 168 26.64 -45.68 13.50
CA THR A 168 25.25 -45.18 13.63
C THR A 168 25.19 -43.98 14.56
N LEU A 169 25.82 -44.07 15.74
CA LEU A 169 25.97 -42.95 16.68
C LEU A 169 26.98 -41.87 16.22
N ARG A 170 27.52 -41.96 15.00
CA ARG A 170 28.49 -41.02 14.42
C ARG A 170 29.73 -40.74 15.28
N TYR A 171 30.17 -41.72 16.08
CA TYR A 171 31.32 -41.60 16.97
C TYR A 171 32.58 -41.12 16.21
N PRO A 172 33.15 -39.93 16.52
CA PRO A 172 34.16 -39.28 15.66
C PRO A 172 35.43 -40.10 15.38
N PHE A 173 35.74 -41.09 16.22
CA PHE A 173 36.98 -41.86 16.15
C PHE A 173 36.76 -43.35 15.81
N ALA A 174 35.58 -43.72 15.28
CA ALA A 174 35.25 -45.09 14.91
C ALA A 174 36.26 -45.73 13.95
N GLU A 175 36.71 -44.99 12.93
CA GLU A 175 37.69 -45.46 11.93
C GLU A 175 39.13 -45.58 12.47
N GLN A 176 39.40 -45.11 13.70
CA GLN A 176 40.72 -45.25 14.35
C GLN A 176 40.83 -46.55 15.17
N ILE A 177 39.76 -47.35 15.25
CA ILE A 177 39.70 -48.60 16.03
C ILE A 177 40.05 -49.80 15.13
N ASN A 178 41.15 -50.49 15.42
CA ASN A 178 41.54 -51.68 14.68
C ASN A 178 40.70 -52.89 15.08
N LYS A 179 40.24 -53.69 14.10
CA LYS A 179 39.41 -54.89 14.36
C LYS A 179 40.04 -55.90 15.33
N SER A 180 41.37 -56.00 15.38
CA SER A 180 42.10 -56.85 16.34
C SER A 180 41.97 -56.41 17.80
N GLN A 181 41.67 -55.13 18.06
CA GLN A 181 41.47 -54.59 19.40
C GLN A 181 40.10 -55.00 19.98
N LEU A 182 39.11 -55.28 19.12
CA LEU A 182 37.75 -55.70 19.52
C LEU A 182 37.78 -57.04 20.27
N PHE A 183 38.58 -58.00 19.80
CA PHE A 183 38.77 -59.30 20.48
C PHE A 183 39.71 -59.23 21.70
N SER A 184 40.22 -58.04 22.05
CA SER A 184 41.21 -57.85 23.12
C SER A 184 40.99 -56.57 23.95
N ILE A 185 39.72 -56.16 24.09
CA ILE A 185 39.26 -54.91 24.73
C ILE A 185 39.92 -54.65 26.10
N GLY A 186 40.01 -55.68 26.96
CA GLY A 186 40.58 -55.57 28.31
C GLY A 186 42.12 -55.45 28.38
N SER A 187 42.82 -55.51 27.24
CA SER A 187 44.28 -55.44 27.23
C SER A 187 44.80 -54.03 27.59
N PRO A 188 45.95 -53.89 28.29
CA PRO A 188 46.46 -52.58 28.75
C PRO A 188 46.69 -51.53 27.65
N HIS A 189 46.82 -51.95 26.38
CA HIS A 189 47.00 -51.07 25.24
C HIS A 189 45.71 -50.73 24.48
N ALA A 190 44.66 -51.56 24.60
CA ALA A 190 43.37 -51.33 23.94
C ALA A 190 42.33 -50.70 24.88
N TRP A 191 42.34 -51.08 26.17
CA TRP A 191 41.41 -50.59 27.18
C TRP A 191 41.30 -49.05 27.25
N PRO A 192 42.39 -48.25 27.12
CA PRO A 192 42.29 -46.79 27.06
C PRO A 192 41.31 -46.25 26.01
N THR A 193 41.22 -46.89 24.83
CA THR A 193 40.31 -46.49 23.75
C THR A 193 38.87 -46.89 24.08
N PHE A 194 38.65 -48.10 24.60
CA PHE A 194 37.31 -48.59 24.94
C PHE A 194 36.72 -47.90 26.18
N LEU A 195 37.54 -47.52 27.16
CA LEU A 195 37.15 -46.61 28.24
C LEU A 195 36.73 -45.24 27.67
N GLY A 196 37.46 -44.71 26.68
CA GLY A 196 37.09 -43.47 25.98
C GLY A 196 35.76 -43.58 25.22
N ILE A 197 35.42 -44.74 24.68
CA ILE A 197 34.12 -44.98 24.04
C ILE A 197 33.00 -44.99 25.08
N LEU A 198 33.16 -45.70 26.20
CA LEU A 198 32.14 -45.72 27.27
C LEU A 198 31.97 -44.36 27.96
N HIS A 199 33.07 -43.62 28.16
CA HIS A 199 33.05 -42.29 28.74
C HIS A 199 32.37 -41.27 27.83
N TRP A 200 32.66 -41.30 26.52
CA TRP A 200 31.95 -40.48 25.54
C TRP A 200 30.46 -40.82 25.49
N LEU A 201 30.12 -42.12 25.42
CA LEU A 201 28.73 -42.57 25.37
C LEU A 201 27.94 -42.14 26.63
N MET A 202 28.59 -42.10 27.80
CA MET A 202 28.04 -41.51 29.03
C MET A 202 27.85 -39.99 28.91
N GLU A 203 28.81 -39.24 28.37
CA GLU A 203 28.72 -37.79 28.17
C GLU A 203 27.59 -37.43 27.18
N GLU A 204 27.43 -38.15 26.07
CA GLU A 204 26.31 -37.96 25.13
C GLU A 204 24.94 -38.20 25.80
N ILE A 205 24.77 -39.27 26.60
CA ILE A 205 23.52 -39.51 27.33
C ILE A 205 23.22 -38.38 28.33
N MET A 206 24.25 -37.80 28.96
CA MET A 206 24.07 -36.67 29.86
C MET A 206 23.65 -35.40 29.10
N CYS A 207 24.26 -35.12 27.95
CA CYS A 207 23.85 -34.04 27.06
C CYS A 207 22.38 -34.18 26.59
N CYS A 208 21.93 -35.39 26.25
CA CYS A 208 20.54 -35.64 25.90
C CYS A 208 19.58 -35.33 27.06
N ILE A 209 19.89 -35.81 28.27
CA ILE A 209 19.07 -35.57 29.48
C ILE A 209 19.02 -34.07 29.81
N GLU A 210 20.16 -33.37 29.78
CA GLU A 210 20.20 -31.92 30.02
C GLU A 210 19.42 -31.12 28.95
N PHE A 211 19.36 -31.60 27.71
CA PHE A 211 18.59 -30.97 26.63
C PHE A 211 17.08 -31.21 26.76
N ASP A 212 16.67 -32.43 27.13
CA ASP A 212 15.26 -32.76 27.41
C ASP A 212 14.74 -31.98 28.63
N GLU A 213 15.55 -31.84 29.69
CA GLU A 213 15.22 -31.03 30.88
C GLU A 213 15.11 -29.53 30.52
N GLN A 214 16.05 -28.98 29.74
CA GLN A 214 15.99 -27.58 29.30
C GLN A 214 14.77 -27.31 28.40
N SER A 215 14.40 -28.25 27.54
CA SER A 215 13.24 -28.11 26.65
C SER A 215 11.90 -27.99 27.41
N GLN A 216 11.80 -28.54 28.63
CA GLN A 216 10.60 -28.39 29.48
C GLN A 216 10.56 -27.08 30.29
N ILE A 217 11.67 -26.35 30.38
CA ILE A 217 11.74 -25.08 31.11
C ILE A 217 11.15 -23.92 30.28
N ASP A 218 11.33 -23.94 28.95
CA ASP A 218 10.84 -22.86 28.06
C ASP A 218 9.31 -22.81 27.90
N ASP A 219 8.58 -23.90 28.22
CA ASP A 219 7.10 -23.87 28.33
C ASP A 219 6.61 -23.28 29.67
N ASN A 220 7.49 -23.13 30.67
CA ASN A 220 7.19 -22.49 31.96
C ASN A 220 7.82 -21.10 32.12
N ASN A 221 8.50 -20.58 31.09
CA ASN A 221 9.15 -19.28 31.13
C ASN A 221 8.12 -18.15 30.91
N ASP A 222 7.28 -17.91 31.92
CA ASP A 222 6.15 -16.98 31.96
C ASP A 222 6.58 -15.49 31.98
N THR A 223 7.48 -15.13 31.07
CA THR A 223 8.05 -13.78 30.91
C THR A 223 7.06 -12.86 30.17
N MET A 224 6.01 -12.47 30.88
CA MET A 224 5.32 -11.18 30.74
C MET A 224 5.02 -10.71 29.30
N GLY A 225 4.36 -11.55 28.50
CA GLY A 225 4.01 -11.16 27.13
C GLY A 225 2.97 -12.04 26.42
N ASP A 226 3.30 -13.30 26.14
CA ASP A 226 2.49 -14.15 25.27
C ASP A 226 2.56 -15.65 25.63
N SER A 227 2.27 -15.98 26.88
CA SER A 227 2.23 -17.35 27.43
C SER A 227 1.06 -18.20 26.90
N ARG A 228 0.66 -17.96 25.64
CA ARG A 228 -0.19 -18.75 24.76
C ARG A 228 -0.29 -18.05 23.39
N GLN A 229 0.77 -18.14 22.59
CA GLN A 229 0.69 -17.96 21.14
C GLN A 229 -0.51 -18.77 20.61
N PRO A 230 -1.41 -18.19 19.78
CA PRO A 230 -2.58 -18.91 19.28
C PRO A 230 -2.18 -20.17 18.49
N GLU A 231 -1.00 -20.16 17.88
CA GLU A 231 -0.37 -21.31 17.22
C GLU A 231 -0.08 -22.45 18.19
N LYS A 232 0.40 -22.18 19.42
CA LYS A 232 0.61 -23.23 20.45
C LYS A 232 -0.71 -23.84 20.91
N ILE A 233 -1.75 -23.04 21.15
CA ILE A 233 -3.09 -23.55 21.51
C ILE A 233 -3.63 -24.41 20.36
N PHE A 234 -3.58 -23.91 19.14
CA PHE A 234 -4.09 -24.60 17.96
C PHE A 234 -3.32 -25.90 17.68
N HIS A 235 -2.01 -25.93 17.91
CA HIS A 235 -1.19 -27.13 17.71
C HIS A 235 -1.49 -28.23 18.75
N ASP A 236 -1.70 -27.87 20.03
CA ASP A 236 -2.18 -28.81 21.06
C ASP A 236 -3.58 -29.36 20.70
N TYR A 237 -4.50 -28.48 20.29
CA TYR A 237 -5.82 -28.89 19.77
C TYR A 237 -5.71 -29.85 18.56
N VAL A 238 -4.87 -29.55 17.57
CA VAL A 238 -4.63 -30.41 16.39
C VAL A 238 -4.01 -31.75 16.80
N ILE A 239 -3.06 -31.78 17.74
CA ILE A 239 -2.50 -33.04 18.25
C ILE A 239 -3.58 -33.88 18.93
N ARG A 240 -4.36 -33.30 19.85
CA ARG A 240 -5.40 -34.04 20.60
C ARG A 240 -6.51 -34.58 19.69
N THR A 241 -7.01 -33.77 18.76
CA THR A 241 -8.02 -34.20 17.77
C THR A 241 -7.46 -35.25 16.82
N TYR A 242 -6.20 -35.12 16.37
CA TYR A 242 -5.56 -36.13 15.52
C TYR A 242 -5.30 -37.45 16.24
N ILE A 243 -4.95 -37.44 17.54
CA ILE A 243 -4.87 -38.66 18.36
C ILE A 243 -6.24 -39.32 18.47
N ALA A 244 -7.29 -38.56 18.84
CA ALA A 244 -8.65 -39.09 18.94
C ALA A 244 -9.16 -39.66 17.60
N PHE A 245 -8.81 -39.03 16.48
CA PHE A 245 -9.08 -39.55 15.13
C PHE A 245 -8.32 -40.86 14.83
N LEU A 246 -7.04 -40.97 15.21
CA LEU A 246 -6.27 -42.21 15.08
C LEU A 246 -6.79 -43.35 15.98
N GLU A 247 -7.43 -43.01 17.10
CA GLU A 247 -8.15 -43.95 17.97
C GLU A 247 -9.56 -44.30 17.45
N GLY A 248 -10.03 -43.63 16.39
CA GLY A 248 -11.31 -43.90 15.73
C GLY A 248 -12.51 -43.11 16.26
N SER A 249 -12.29 -41.98 16.93
CA SER A 249 -13.35 -41.03 17.30
C SER A 249 -13.55 -39.96 16.22
N ASP A 250 -14.81 -39.75 15.84
CA ASP A 250 -15.27 -38.61 15.03
C ASP A 250 -15.92 -37.49 15.89
N ASP A 251 -16.02 -37.68 17.22
CA ASP A 251 -16.51 -36.67 18.17
C ASP A 251 -15.31 -35.90 18.78
N PHE A 252 -15.36 -34.57 18.65
CA PHE A 252 -14.38 -33.62 19.19
C PHE A 252 -15.02 -32.51 20.04
N ASP A 253 -16.33 -32.54 20.29
CA ASP A 253 -17.11 -31.46 20.93
C ASP A 253 -16.52 -31.03 22.29
N ALA A 254 -15.90 -31.96 23.02
CA ALA A 254 -15.25 -31.67 24.30
C ALA A 254 -13.97 -30.84 24.15
N ILE A 255 -13.19 -31.10 23.10
CA ILE A 255 -11.93 -30.42 22.79
C ILE A 255 -12.21 -29.04 22.20
N ASP A 256 -13.23 -28.92 21.35
CA ASP A 256 -13.74 -27.64 20.83
C ASP A 256 -14.17 -26.68 21.95
N ARG A 257 -14.84 -27.21 22.99
CA ARG A 257 -15.23 -26.41 24.17
C ARG A 257 -14.04 -26.00 25.04
N GLU A 258 -13.00 -26.82 25.14
CA GLU A 258 -11.73 -26.43 25.79
C GLU A 258 -11.02 -25.32 24.98
N LEU A 259 -10.99 -25.45 23.65
CA LEU A 259 -10.40 -24.49 22.72
C LEU A 259 -11.10 -23.12 22.83
N MET A 260 -12.43 -23.08 22.64
CA MET A 260 -13.23 -21.86 22.76
C MET A 260 -13.05 -21.19 24.13
N GLY A 261 -13.19 -21.97 25.22
CA GLY A 261 -13.00 -21.46 26.58
C GLY A 261 -11.58 -20.98 26.91
N SER A 262 -10.57 -21.34 26.10
CA SER A 262 -9.22 -20.79 26.19
C SER A 262 -9.05 -19.46 25.43
N PHE A 263 -9.68 -19.34 24.26
CA PHE A 263 -9.71 -18.09 23.48
C PHE A 263 -10.58 -17.02 24.15
N ASP A 264 -11.73 -17.38 24.71
CA ASP A 264 -12.61 -16.45 25.44
C ASP A 264 -11.88 -15.77 26.59
N ARG A 265 -11.06 -16.51 27.36
CA ARG A 265 -10.25 -15.96 28.46
C ARG A 265 -9.15 -15.01 27.96
N LYS A 266 -8.53 -15.28 26.80
CA LYS A 266 -7.55 -14.36 26.18
C LYS A 266 -8.26 -13.09 25.69
N ASN A 267 -9.41 -13.24 25.04
CA ASN A 267 -10.23 -12.14 24.55
C ASN A 267 -10.80 -11.28 25.68
N GLU A 268 -11.18 -11.85 26.82
CA GLU A 268 -11.74 -11.10 27.96
C GLU A 268 -10.76 -10.03 28.48
N VAL A 269 -9.46 -10.31 28.49
CA VAL A 269 -8.42 -9.33 28.83
C VAL A 269 -8.39 -8.20 27.81
N THR A 270 -8.29 -8.53 26.52
CA THR A 270 -8.28 -7.57 25.42
C THR A 270 -9.55 -6.71 25.38
N ILE A 271 -10.72 -7.29 25.67
CA ILE A 271 -12.01 -6.57 25.76
C ILE A 271 -11.97 -5.57 26.92
N ARG A 272 -11.52 -5.99 28.11
CA ARG A 272 -11.37 -5.10 29.28
C ARG A 272 -10.38 -3.94 29.02
N ASP A 273 -9.29 -4.20 28.29
CA ASP A 273 -8.34 -3.15 27.85
C ASP A 273 -8.95 -2.20 26.81
N VAL A 274 -9.67 -2.71 25.81
CA VAL A 274 -10.37 -1.90 24.79
C VAL A 274 -11.47 -1.04 25.42
N GLU A 275 -12.21 -1.55 26.40
CA GLU A 275 -13.18 -0.75 27.15
C GLU A 275 -12.54 0.33 28.02
N ARG A 276 -11.37 0.06 28.62
CA ARG A 276 -10.60 1.08 29.34
C ARG A 276 -10.17 2.19 28.39
N LEU A 277 -9.54 1.82 27.27
CA LEU A 277 -9.06 2.77 26.26
C LEU A 277 -10.21 3.60 25.65
N ARG A 278 -11.40 3.01 25.44
CA ARG A 278 -12.60 3.75 25.00
C ARG A 278 -13.06 4.79 26.02
N ARG A 279 -13.07 4.44 27.31
CA ARG A 279 -13.43 5.37 28.40
C ARG A 279 -12.39 6.49 28.57
N GLU A 280 -11.11 6.17 28.42
CA GLU A 280 -10.01 7.15 28.43
C GLU A 280 -10.09 8.10 27.20
N HIS A 281 -10.38 7.57 26.01
CA HIS A 281 -10.58 8.36 24.79
C HIS A 281 -11.76 9.32 24.91
N GLN A 282 -12.92 8.83 25.37
CA GLN A 282 -14.11 9.67 25.55
C GLN A 282 -13.85 10.79 26.58
N ALA A 283 -13.19 10.50 27.70
CA ALA A 283 -12.85 11.51 28.69
C ALA A 283 -11.91 12.60 28.13
N LEU A 284 -10.94 12.21 27.29
CA LEU A 284 -10.04 13.14 26.59
C LEU A 284 -10.77 13.95 25.51
N GLU A 285 -11.72 13.36 24.78
CA GLU A 285 -12.58 14.08 23.83
C GLU A 285 -13.49 15.11 24.53
N GLU A 286 -14.05 14.75 25.70
CA GLU A 286 -14.84 15.66 26.53
C GLU A 286 -13.98 16.80 27.11
N GLU A 287 -12.76 16.51 27.58
CA GLU A 287 -11.80 17.54 28.02
C GLU A 287 -11.38 18.46 26.86
N MET A 288 -11.05 17.90 25.69
CA MET A 288 -10.75 18.67 24.48
C MET A 288 -11.93 19.52 24.02
N ALA A 289 -13.16 19.01 24.11
CA ALA A 289 -14.37 19.77 23.78
C ALA A 289 -14.55 20.96 24.74
N VAL A 290 -14.36 20.78 26.04
CA VAL A 290 -14.42 21.87 27.02
C VAL A 290 -13.32 22.91 26.76
N LEU A 291 -12.10 22.47 26.44
CA LEU A 291 -10.96 23.36 26.15
C LEU A 291 -11.07 24.11 24.81
N THR A 292 -11.90 23.63 23.86
CA THR A 292 -12.07 24.24 22.52
C THR A 292 -13.42 24.93 22.30
N GLN A 293 -14.39 24.74 23.20
CA GLN A 293 -15.71 25.38 23.12
C GLN A 293 -15.73 26.81 23.72
N GLY A 294 -14.75 27.16 24.56
CA GLY A 294 -14.49 28.55 24.95
C GLY A 294 -13.59 29.28 23.95
N GLU A 295 -13.64 30.62 23.95
CA GLU A 295 -12.53 31.39 23.37
C GLU A 295 -11.24 31.06 24.13
N SER A 296 -10.10 31.02 23.43
CA SER A 296 -8.82 30.81 24.08
C SER A 296 -8.60 31.88 25.15
N PRO A 297 -8.26 31.51 26.41
CA PRO A 297 -7.97 32.50 27.45
C PRO A 297 -6.88 33.50 27.05
N LEU A 298 -5.95 33.08 26.18
CA LEU A 298 -4.94 33.95 25.60
C LEU A 298 -5.54 34.98 24.64
N GLU A 299 -6.51 34.61 23.80
CA GLU A 299 -7.18 35.53 22.87
C GLU A 299 -8.08 36.53 23.62
N ALA A 300 -8.78 36.06 24.66
CA ALA A 300 -9.56 36.90 25.55
C ALA A 300 -8.68 37.95 26.26
N LEU A 301 -7.58 37.54 26.89
CA LEU A 301 -6.61 38.46 27.51
C LEU A 301 -5.94 39.38 26.47
N THR A 302 -5.63 38.89 25.27
CA THR A 302 -5.02 39.71 24.20
C THR A 302 -5.97 40.82 23.76
N ARG A 303 -7.27 40.52 23.64
CA ARG A 303 -8.32 41.50 23.31
C ARG A 303 -8.53 42.50 24.43
N GLU A 304 -8.60 42.05 25.68
CA GLU A 304 -8.73 42.92 26.86
C GLU A 304 -7.53 43.88 26.95
N ASN A 305 -6.31 43.38 26.78
CA ASN A 305 -5.10 44.20 26.75
C ASN A 305 -5.13 45.23 25.61
N GLY A 306 -5.53 44.85 24.39
CA GLY A 306 -5.69 45.79 23.28
C GLY A 306 -6.74 46.89 23.52
N ILE A 307 -7.83 46.58 24.23
CA ILE A 307 -8.82 47.57 24.68
C ILE A 307 -8.20 48.51 25.73
N LEU A 308 -7.50 47.96 26.73
CA LEU A 308 -6.84 48.72 27.78
C LEU A 308 -5.72 49.63 27.25
N GLU A 309 -4.95 49.20 26.26
CA GLU A 309 -3.96 50.06 25.59
C GLU A 309 -4.62 51.17 24.76
N SER A 310 -5.72 50.86 24.05
CA SER A 310 -6.51 51.87 23.35
C SER A 310 -7.08 52.93 24.31
N ASP A 311 -7.61 52.51 25.46
CA ASP A 311 -8.14 53.43 26.48
C ASP A 311 -7.04 54.23 27.19
N LYS A 312 -5.88 53.61 27.45
CA LYS A 312 -4.67 54.29 27.95
C LYS A 312 -4.17 55.38 26.99
N GLU A 313 -4.26 55.17 25.68
CA GLU A 313 -3.96 56.19 24.66
C GLU A 313 -4.99 57.33 24.67
N LYS A 314 -6.29 57.01 24.80
CA LYS A 314 -7.38 58.01 24.94
C LYS A 314 -7.22 58.84 26.22
N PHE A 315 -6.87 58.21 27.34
CA PHE A 315 -6.64 58.93 28.60
C PHE A 315 -5.40 59.81 28.52
N ARG A 316 -4.31 59.37 27.88
CA ARG A 316 -3.12 60.21 27.63
C ARG A 316 -3.44 61.43 26.78
N THR A 317 -4.12 61.25 25.64
CA THR A 317 -4.51 62.35 24.74
C THR A 317 -5.54 63.29 25.38
N TYR A 318 -6.41 62.79 26.26
CA TYR A 318 -7.29 63.62 27.08
C TYR A 318 -6.50 64.42 28.14
N ILE A 319 -5.55 63.79 28.83
CA ILE A 319 -4.69 64.44 29.83
C ILE A 319 -3.90 65.58 29.20
N THR A 320 -3.18 65.36 28.09
CA THR A 320 -2.41 66.43 27.43
C THR A 320 -3.29 67.55 26.88
N HIS A 321 -4.53 67.25 26.49
CA HIS A 321 -5.53 68.27 26.12
C HIS A 321 -6.05 69.07 27.32
N VAL A 322 -6.12 68.48 28.52
CA VAL A 322 -6.48 69.17 29.77
C VAL A 322 -5.30 70.00 30.28
N GLU A 323 -4.08 69.46 30.30
CA GLU A 323 -2.84 70.17 30.65
C GLU A 323 -2.64 71.39 29.73
N GLY A 324 -2.81 71.23 28.42
CA GLY A 324 -2.76 72.33 27.45
C GLY A 324 -3.90 73.35 27.56
N LYS A 325 -5.00 73.02 28.25
CA LYS A 325 -6.06 73.97 28.63
C LYS A 325 -5.74 74.67 29.94
N GLU A 326 -5.20 73.96 30.92
CA GLU A 326 -4.75 74.51 32.20
C GLU A 326 -3.62 75.53 31.99
N GLN A 327 -2.63 75.21 31.15
CA GLN A 327 -1.58 76.17 30.77
C GLN A 327 -2.17 77.46 30.18
N LYS A 328 -3.07 77.36 29.19
CA LYS A 328 -3.71 78.53 28.58
C LYS A 328 -4.58 79.33 29.54
N LEU A 329 -5.25 78.65 30.47
CA LEU A 329 -6.01 79.31 31.54
C LEU A 329 -5.09 80.04 32.52
N ASN A 330 -3.93 79.47 32.87
CA ASN A 330 -2.94 80.12 33.73
C ASN A 330 -2.24 81.30 33.02
N GLU A 331 -1.92 81.18 31.73
CA GLU A 331 -1.40 82.26 30.89
C GLU A 331 -2.39 83.43 30.80
N ASN A 332 -3.66 83.15 30.47
CA ASN A 332 -4.73 84.16 30.43
C ASN A 332 -5.02 84.78 31.81
N LEU A 333 -4.93 84.00 32.89
CA LEU A 333 -5.12 84.50 34.27
C LEU A 333 -3.95 85.40 34.69
N LEU A 334 -2.74 85.15 34.19
CA LEU A 334 -1.57 85.99 34.42
C LEU A 334 -1.61 87.28 33.60
N SER A 335 -2.03 87.24 32.33
CA SER A 335 -2.24 88.47 31.53
C SER A 335 -3.39 89.32 32.08
N LEU A 336 -4.52 88.71 32.44
CA LEU A 336 -5.66 89.43 33.02
C LEU A 336 -5.33 90.05 34.39
N LYS A 337 -4.41 89.46 35.16
CA LYS A 337 -3.85 90.10 36.37
C LYS A 337 -3.01 91.33 36.01
N GLN A 338 -2.12 91.24 35.03
CA GLN A 338 -1.31 92.38 34.57
C GLN A 338 -2.19 93.51 34.04
N GLU A 339 -3.25 93.20 33.28
CA GLU A 339 -4.24 94.19 32.84
C GLU A 339 -5.00 94.83 34.01
N LEU A 340 -5.34 94.06 35.05
CA LEU A 340 -6.02 94.56 36.25
C LEU A 340 -5.08 95.45 37.10
N ASP A 341 -3.81 95.06 37.24
CA ASP A 341 -2.78 95.87 37.92
C ASP A 341 -2.55 97.20 37.17
N ILE A 342 -2.44 97.16 35.83
CA ILE A 342 -2.34 98.37 34.98
C ILE A 342 -3.59 99.25 35.11
N GLN A 343 -4.80 98.67 35.08
CA GLN A 343 -6.04 99.42 35.29
C GLN A 343 -6.15 99.99 36.71
N ALA A 344 -5.58 99.34 37.72
CA ALA A 344 -5.53 99.87 39.08
C ALA A 344 -4.58 101.08 39.18
N GLU A 345 -3.43 101.05 38.50
CA GLU A 345 -2.52 102.20 38.38
C GLU A 345 -3.16 103.33 37.56
N GLU A 346 -3.82 103.03 36.44
CA GLU A 346 -4.54 104.01 35.62
C GLU A 346 -5.69 104.67 36.40
N ILE A 347 -6.49 103.89 37.13
CA ILE A 347 -7.54 104.41 38.03
C ILE A 347 -6.91 105.27 39.12
N ALA A 348 -5.79 104.89 39.72
CA ALA A 348 -5.11 105.71 40.73
C ALA A 348 -4.67 107.06 40.15
N CYS A 349 -4.01 107.06 38.99
CA CYS A 349 -3.62 108.27 38.26
C CYS A 349 -4.84 109.15 37.90
N LEU A 350 -5.88 108.58 37.30
CA LEU A 350 -7.11 109.29 36.94
C LEU A 350 -7.87 109.80 38.16
N THR A 351 -7.80 109.13 39.33
CA THR A 351 -8.39 109.69 40.56
C THR A 351 -7.59 110.87 41.10
N ASN A 352 -6.25 110.84 41.03
CA ASN A 352 -5.41 111.97 41.40
C ASN A 352 -5.67 113.17 40.46
N GLU A 353 -5.57 112.96 39.14
CA GLU A 353 -5.89 113.97 38.12
C GLU A 353 -7.31 114.51 38.30
N LYS A 354 -8.30 113.64 38.56
CA LYS A 354 -9.66 114.09 38.89
C LYS A 354 -9.71 114.95 40.15
N THR A 355 -8.91 114.68 41.20
CA THR A 355 -8.89 115.56 42.38
C THR A 355 -8.20 116.90 42.12
N GLU A 356 -7.21 116.97 41.24
CA GLU A 356 -6.58 118.22 40.80
C GLU A 356 -7.51 119.03 39.89
N LEU A 357 -8.16 118.37 38.93
CA LEU A 357 -9.17 118.97 38.06
C LEU A 357 -10.41 119.40 38.84
N GLN A 358 -10.87 118.63 39.84
CA GLN A 358 -11.98 119.04 40.70
C GLN A 358 -11.61 120.29 41.52
N GLN A 359 -10.41 120.36 42.11
CA GLN A 359 -9.93 121.58 42.77
C GLN A 359 -9.83 122.77 41.80
N THR A 360 -9.48 122.50 40.53
CA THR A 360 -9.39 123.52 39.48
C THR A 360 -10.77 123.98 39.01
N VAL A 361 -11.76 123.09 38.99
CA VAL A 361 -13.16 123.37 38.61
C VAL A 361 -13.95 124.01 39.75
N ASP A 362 -13.72 123.60 41.00
CA ASP A 362 -14.26 124.25 42.20
C ASP A 362 -13.69 125.68 42.37
N ALA A 363 -12.57 125.99 41.69
CA ALA A 363 -11.97 127.32 41.56
C ALA A 363 -12.37 128.08 40.27
N GLN A 364 -13.29 127.54 39.46
CA GLN A 364 -13.83 128.18 38.25
C GLN A 364 -15.32 128.50 38.40
N ASP A 365 -15.67 129.78 38.37
CA ASP A 365 -17.07 130.24 38.33
C ASP A 365 -17.71 129.90 36.96
N ILE A 366 -18.26 128.69 36.82
CA ILE A 366 -18.90 128.24 35.58
C ILE A 366 -20.18 129.04 35.30
N SER A 367 -20.19 129.77 34.18
CA SER A 367 -21.37 130.49 33.70
C SER A 367 -22.42 129.52 33.14
N PRO A 368 -23.74 129.73 33.37
CA PRO A 368 -24.80 128.90 32.79
C PRO A 368 -24.72 128.74 31.26
N ALA A 369 -24.20 129.74 30.55
CA ALA A 369 -24.05 129.70 29.09
C ALA A 369 -23.03 128.64 28.61
N ASP A 370 -22.01 128.32 29.41
CA ASP A 370 -21.08 127.23 29.10
C ASP A 370 -21.71 125.86 29.36
N VAL A 371 -22.59 125.75 30.36
CA VAL A 371 -23.38 124.53 30.62
C VAL A 371 -24.32 124.24 29.46
N ASP A 372 -25.00 125.26 28.92
CA ASP A 372 -25.86 125.10 27.74
C ASP A 372 -25.06 124.74 26.47
N ARG A 373 -23.85 125.29 26.29
CA ARG A 373 -22.96 124.86 25.19
C ARG A 373 -22.53 123.40 25.35
N MET A 374 -22.10 122.99 26.54
CA MET A 374 -21.71 121.60 26.81
C MET A 374 -22.88 120.63 26.63
N ASN A 375 -24.11 121.02 26.99
CA ASN A 375 -25.30 120.21 26.73
C ASN A 375 -25.59 120.08 25.22
N ALA A 376 -25.44 121.15 24.44
CA ALA A 376 -25.61 121.10 22.98
C ALA A 376 -24.54 120.23 22.29
N GLU A 377 -23.27 120.34 22.71
CA GLU A 377 -22.17 119.50 22.24
C GLU A 377 -22.40 118.03 22.62
N ARG A 378 -22.86 117.74 23.85
CA ARG A 378 -23.25 116.41 24.32
C ARG A 378 -24.37 115.81 23.45
N ASP A 379 -25.39 116.58 23.11
CA ASP A 379 -26.54 116.10 22.34
C ASP A 379 -26.17 115.85 20.88
N GLN A 380 -25.30 116.70 20.31
CA GLN A 380 -24.70 116.46 18.99
C GLN A 380 -23.81 115.20 18.99
N LEU A 381 -23.02 114.98 20.05
CA LEU A 381 -22.22 113.77 20.22
C LEU A 381 -23.10 112.53 20.36
N ALA A 382 -24.19 112.58 21.13
CA ALA A 382 -25.15 111.48 21.29
C ALA A 382 -25.81 111.08 19.95
N LEU A 383 -26.24 112.06 19.15
CA LEU A 383 -26.77 111.82 17.80
C LEU A 383 -25.71 111.22 16.86
N SER A 384 -24.45 111.65 16.97
CA SER A 384 -23.35 111.07 16.20
C SER A 384 -23.07 109.61 16.60
N LEU A 385 -23.09 109.31 17.90
CA LEU A 385 -22.87 107.97 18.46
C LEU A 385 -24.02 107.03 18.06
N GLN A 386 -25.27 107.48 18.10
CA GLN A 386 -26.42 106.71 17.60
C GLN A 386 -26.31 106.43 16.09
N THR A 387 -25.78 107.39 15.31
CA THR A 387 -25.52 107.23 13.88
C THR A 387 -24.36 106.27 13.58
N VAL A 388 -23.34 106.19 14.45
CA VAL A 388 -22.25 105.21 14.34
C VAL A 388 -22.72 103.82 14.80
N SER A 389 -23.48 103.75 15.88
CA SER A 389 -24.07 102.50 16.41
C SER A 389 -24.93 101.80 15.36
N THR A 390 -25.88 102.50 14.74
CA THR A 390 -26.75 101.93 13.68
C THR A 390 -25.97 101.51 12.41
N LYS A 391 -24.86 102.20 12.09
CA LYS A 391 -23.93 101.76 11.04
C LYS A 391 -23.15 100.50 11.43
N LEU A 392 -22.76 100.37 12.69
CA LEU A 392 -22.08 99.19 13.23
C LEU A 392 -23.03 97.98 13.30
N GLU A 393 -24.29 98.17 13.69
CA GLU A 393 -25.32 97.12 13.65
C GLU A 393 -25.58 96.62 12.22
N THR A 394 -25.70 97.53 11.25
CA THR A 394 -25.90 97.14 9.84
C THR A 394 -24.66 96.48 9.24
N ALA A 395 -23.45 96.92 9.58
CA ALA A 395 -22.20 96.25 9.20
C ALA A 395 -22.10 94.84 9.81
N ASN A 396 -22.35 94.70 11.11
CA ASN A 396 -22.34 93.40 11.81
C ASN A 396 -23.38 92.44 11.23
N LYS A 397 -24.57 92.92 10.85
CA LYS A 397 -25.57 92.10 10.15
C LYS A 397 -25.06 91.61 8.80
N ILE A 398 -24.40 92.46 8.01
CA ILE A 398 -23.79 92.07 6.74
C ILE A 398 -22.68 91.03 6.96
N VAL A 399 -21.82 91.21 7.96
CA VAL A 399 -20.79 90.22 8.33
C VAL A 399 -21.44 88.88 8.68
N TRP A 400 -22.48 88.86 9.52
CA TRP A 400 -23.19 87.64 9.89
C TRP A 400 -23.87 86.94 8.70
N GLU A 401 -24.48 87.69 7.79
CA GLU A 401 -25.03 87.14 6.53
C GLU A 401 -23.94 86.57 5.61
N LYS A 402 -22.75 87.16 5.59
CA LYS A 402 -21.58 86.63 4.85
C LYS A 402 -21.00 85.39 5.52
N GLU A 403 -20.93 85.34 6.85
CA GLU A 403 -20.44 84.19 7.61
C GLU A 403 -21.35 82.97 7.39
N ILE A 404 -22.68 83.16 7.43
CA ILE A 404 -23.66 82.11 7.10
C ILE A 404 -23.50 81.64 5.63
N ALA A 405 -23.17 82.56 4.71
CA ALA A 405 -22.92 82.20 3.31
C ALA A 405 -21.59 81.44 3.14
N LEU A 406 -20.56 81.78 3.91
CA LEU A 406 -19.26 81.11 3.95
C LEU A 406 -19.41 79.68 4.49
N GLN A 407 -20.03 79.52 5.66
CA GLN A 407 -20.29 78.21 6.27
C GLN A 407 -21.05 77.29 5.30
N LYS A 408 -22.14 77.77 4.69
CA LYS A 408 -22.91 77.00 3.68
C LYS A 408 -22.11 76.60 2.44
N ARG A 409 -20.98 77.28 2.13
CA ARG A 409 -20.04 76.87 1.08
C ARG A 409 -19.00 75.88 1.61
N MET A 410 -18.59 76.00 2.87
CA MET A 410 -17.74 75.05 3.56
C MET A 410 -18.42 73.69 3.68
N ASP A 411 -19.67 73.64 4.17
CA ASP A 411 -20.50 72.42 4.25
C ASP A 411 -20.62 71.71 2.88
N GLN A 412 -20.73 72.49 1.79
CA GLN A 412 -20.80 71.97 0.42
C GLN A 412 -19.46 71.41 -0.05
N LEU A 413 -18.34 72.04 0.31
CA LEU A 413 -16.99 71.61 -0.06
C LEU A 413 -16.59 70.34 0.72
N GLU A 414 -16.83 70.31 2.02
CA GLU A 414 -16.62 69.13 2.88
C GLU A 414 -17.40 67.93 2.35
N LYS A 415 -18.68 68.12 1.99
CA LYS A 415 -19.48 67.05 1.39
C LYS A 415 -18.87 66.51 0.08
N VAL A 416 -18.43 67.39 -0.82
CA VAL A 416 -17.80 66.96 -2.09
C VAL A 416 -16.50 66.19 -1.85
N VAL A 417 -15.73 66.56 -0.84
CA VAL A 417 -14.51 65.84 -0.44
C VAL A 417 -14.82 64.51 0.24
N GLN A 418 -15.86 64.44 1.07
CA GLN A 418 -16.36 63.17 1.62
C GLN A 418 -16.88 62.23 0.52
N ASP A 419 -17.65 62.76 -0.44
CA ASP A 419 -18.13 62.00 -1.60
C ASP A 419 -16.95 61.47 -2.44
N TYR A 420 -15.89 62.26 -2.65
CA TYR A 420 -14.64 61.83 -3.31
C TYR A 420 -13.91 60.74 -2.51
N ASN A 421 -13.62 60.96 -1.22
CA ASN A 421 -12.91 60.00 -0.38
C ASN A 421 -13.68 58.67 -0.29
N SER A 422 -15.03 58.71 -0.21
CA SER A 422 -15.85 57.50 -0.23
C SER A 422 -15.77 56.71 -1.55
N GLN A 423 -15.57 57.40 -2.68
CA GLN A 423 -15.39 56.76 -3.99
C GLN A 423 -13.97 56.22 -4.15
N ALA A 424 -12.95 56.98 -3.73
CA ALA A 424 -11.56 56.55 -3.74
C ALA A 424 -11.31 55.33 -2.81
N PHE A 425 -12.03 55.25 -1.68
CA PHE A 425 -12.04 54.06 -0.82
C PHE A 425 -12.70 52.85 -1.49
N LYS A 426 -13.89 53.02 -2.09
CA LYS A 426 -14.59 51.95 -2.85
C LYS A 426 -13.78 51.42 -4.03
N LEU A 427 -12.93 52.26 -4.63
CA LEU A 427 -12.01 51.92 -5.72
C LEU A 427 -10.65 51.37 -5.24
N GLY A 428 -10.43 51.24 -3.92
CA GLY A 428 -9.17 50.73 -3.35
C GLY A 428 -7.95 51.61 -3.61
N LEU A 429 -8.15 52.91 -3.85
CA LEU A 429 -7.07 53.86 -4.13
C LEU A 429 -6.41 54.36 -2.84
N ILE A 430 -7.24 54.75 -1.85
CA ILE A 430 -6.78 55.11 -0.50
C ILE A 430 -6.18 53.85 0.16
N GLY A 431 -4.98 53.98 0.72
CA GLY A 431 -4.24 52.85 1.31
C GLY A 431 -3.59 51.89 0.30
N SER A 432 -3.68 52.15 -1.01
CA SER A 432 -3.05 51.30 -2.03
C SER A 432 -1.52 51.32 -1.93
N ARG A 433 -0.89 50.15 -1.83
CA ARG A 433 0.58 49.99 -1.81
C ARG A 433 1.23 50.01 -3.19
N SER A 434 0.48 50.30 -4.27
CA SER A 434 1.04 50.40 -5.62
C SER A 434 1.85 51.68 -5.81
N ALA A 435 3.08 51.56 -6.33
CA ALA A 435 3.95 52.71 -6.58
C ALA A 435 3.35 53.73 -7.57
N ASP A 436 2.57 53.26 -8.56
CA ASP A 436 1.83 54.11 -9.51
C ASP A 436 0.76 54.99 -8.82
N LEU A 437 0.30 54.60 -7.63
CA LEU A 437 -0.81 55.23 -6.89
C LEU A 437 -0.36 55.98 -5.63
N ALA A 438 0.96 56.07 -5.38
CA ALA A 438 1.52 56.75 -4.21
C ALA A 438 0.96 58.17 -3.93
N PRO A 439 0.73 59.07 -4.93
CA PRO A 439 0.14 60.38 -4.65
C PRO A 439 -1.38 60.37 -4.38
N LEU A 440 -2.07 59.24 -4.60
CA LEU A 440 -3.52 59.05 -4.34
C LEU A 440 -3.78 58.13 -3.13
N ALA A 441 -2.73 57.59 -2.51
CA ALA A 441 -2.84 56.68 -1.36
C ALA A 441 -3.24 57.38 -0.06
N LYS A 442 -3.12 58.71 -0.01
CA LYS A 442 -3.63 59.59 1.07
C LYS A 442 -5.06 60.02 0.78
N GLU A 443 -5.80 60.32 1.85
CA GLU A 443 -7.12 60.96 1.74
C GLU A 443 -6.99 62.41 1.24
N LEU A 444 -8.07 62.90 0.61
CA LEU A 444 -8.17 64.30 0.24
C LEU A 444 -8.52 65.12 1.49
N GLU A 445 -7.59 65.95 1.94
CA GLU A 445 -7.71 66.78 3.16
C GLU A 445 -8.01 68.23 2.75
N LEU A 446 -8.86 68.91 3.54
CA LEU A 446 -9.23 70.30 3.32
C LEU A 446 -8.52 71.24 4.31
N TYR A 447 -7.77 72.19 3.77
CA TYR A 447 -7.07 73.22 4.53
C TYR A 447 -7.79 74.57 4.36
N ILE A 448 -8.85 74.75 5.16
CA ILE A 448 -9.77 75.90 5.10
C ILE A 448 -9.05 77.26 5.31
N GLN A 449 -7.91 77.26 6.01
CA GLN A 449 -7.11 78.46 6.32
C GLN A 449 -5.98 78.75 5.31
N ALA A 450 -5.98 78.15 4.12
CA ALA A 450 -4.93 78.36 3.14
C ALA A 450 -5.13 79.64 2.29
N ASP A 451 -4.09 80.47 2.19
CA ASP A 451 -4.12 81.78 1.48
C ASP A 451 -4.36 81.71 -0.04
N THR A 452 -4.32 80.51 -0.64
CA THR A 452 -4.46 80.31 -2.09
C THR A 452 -5.24 79.04 -2.42
N GLN A 453 -6.05 79.10 -3.48
CA GLN A 453 -6.94 78.01 -3.91
C GLN A 453 -6.22 76.67 -4.08
N ASP A 454 -5.00 76.68 -4.65
CA ASP A 454 -4.24 75.45 -4.90
C ASP A 454 -3.59 74.86 -3.62
N HIS A 455 -3.61 75.59 -2.49
CA HIS A 455 -3.17 75.11 -1.17
C HIS A 455 -4.33 74.70 -0.25
N MET A 456 -5.60 74.90 -0.66
CA MET A 456 -6.77 74.48 0.14
C MET A 456 -6.99 72.96 0.18
N VAL A 457 -6.24 72.20 -0.63
CA VAL A 457 -6.44 70.76 -0.87
C VAL A 457 -5.09 70.05 -0.86
N SER A 458 -5.01 68.87 -0.23
CA SER A 458 -3.74 68.14 -0.02
C SER A 458 -3.01 67.66 -1.29
N VAL A 459 -3.67 67.62 -2.45
CA VAL A 459 -3.11 67.10 -3.72
C VAL A 459 -3.62 67.90 -4.92
N ASP A 460 -2.77 68.12 -5.93
CA ASP A 460 -3.17 68.70 -7.22
C ASP A 460 -4.17 67.79 -7.96
N LEU A 461 -5.45 68.21 -7.90
CA LEU A 461 -6.57 67.57 -8.55
C LEU A 461 -6.50 67.61 -10.10
N LYS A 462 -5.84 68.62 -10.69
CA LYS A 462 -5.89 68.90 -12.13
C LYS A 462 -4.79 68.17 -12.90
N GLY A 463 -3.55 68.25 -12.44
CA GLY A 463 -2.39 67.62 -13.06
C GLY A 463 -2.20 66.19 -12.56
N VAL A 464 -2.00 65.99 -11.26
CA VAL A 464 -1.63 64.68 -10.69
C VAL A 464 -2.81 63.71 -10.64
N VAL A 465 -3.90 64.05 -9.94
CA VAL A 465 -5.02 63.11 -9.72
C VAL A 465 -5.75 62.76 -11.02
N LYS A 466 -6.06 63.75 -11.86
CA LYS A 466 -6.76 63.50 -13.12
C LYS A 466 -5.95 62.64 -14.09
N THR A 467 -4.64 62.88 -14.26
CA THR A 467 -3.83 62.11 -15.23
C THR A 467 -3.53 60.69 -14.77
N THR A 468 -3.36 60.47 -13.46
CA THR A 468 -3.19 59.12 -12.90
C THR A 468 -4.49 58.30 -13.00
N LEU A 469 -5.65 58.88 -12.65
CA LEU A 469 -6.95 58.23 -12.86
C LEU A 469 -7.25 57.95 -14.33
N GLN A 470 -6.90 58.87 -15.24
CA GLN A 470 -7.07 58.65 -16.67
C GLN A 470 -6.18 57.51 -17.19
N ARG A 471 -4.89 57.50 -16.82
CA ARG A 471 -3.97 56.39 -17.16
C ARG A 471 -4.43 55.05 -16.58
N LEU A 472 -4.97 55.05 -15.37
CA LEU A 472 -5.52 53.86 -14.71
C LEU A 472 -6.75 53.33 -15.47
N LYS A 473 -7.66 54.22 -15.89
CA LYS A 473 -8.79 53.88 -16.77
C LYS A 473 -8.32 53.34 -18.12
N GLU A 474 -7.35 53.97 -18.75
CA GLU A 474 -6.77 53.53 -20.03
C GLU A 474 -6.14 52.12 -19.89
N ARG A 475 -5.43 51.86 -18.79
CA ARG A 475 -4.87 50.54 -18.46
C ARG A 475 -5.94 49.47 -18.23
N TYR A 476 -7.00 49.77 -17.46
CA TYR A 476 -8.10 48.83 -17.25
C TYR A 476 -8.93 48.58 -18.52
N ASN A 477 -9.18 49.62 -19.33
CA ASN A 477 -9.83 49.47 -20.63
C ASN A 477 -8.98 48.61 -21.58
N ALA A 478 -7.65 48.82 -21.65
CA ALA A 478 -6.76 48.00 -22.47
C ALA A 478 -6.70 46.55 -21.99
N ALA A 479 -6.70 46.30 -20.68
CA ALA A 479 -6.78 44.95 -20.12
C ALA A 479 -8.13 44.28 -20.39
N LEU A 480 -9.23 45.03 -20.33
CA LEU A 480 -10.58 44.55 -20.64
C LEU A 480 -10.73 44.24 -22.14
N HIS A 481 -10.21 45.09 -23.02
CA HIS A 481 -10.18 44.81 -24.46
C HIS A 481 -9.33 43.60 -24.77
N LYS A 482 -8.10 43.48 -24.22
CA LYS A 482 -7.32 42.24 -24.39
C LYS A 482 -8.08 41.01 -23.88
N ALA A 483 -8.74 41.08 -22.73
CA ALA A 483 -9.53 39.95 -22.24
C ALA A 483 -10.78 39.64 -23.12
N GLN A 484 -11.30 40.62 -23.86
CA GLN A 484 -12.33 40.41 -24.88
C GLN A 484 -11.74 39.80 -26.16
N ASP A 485 -10.55 40.23 -26.59
CA ASP A 485 -9.84 39.68 -27.74
C ASP A 485 -9.41 38.23 -27.47
N ASP A 486 -8.80 37.96 -26.31
CA ASP A 486 -8.44 36.61 -25.82
C ASP A 486 -9.69 35.70 -25.73
N MET A 487 -10.86 36.25 -25.35
CA MET A 487 -12.13 35.53 -25.31
C MET A 487 -12.69 35.24 -26.72
N LEU A 488 -12.51 36.16 -27.67
CA LEU A 488 -12.92 35.98 -29.06
C LEU A 488 -12.03 34.94 -29.78
N GLU A 489 -10.72 34.95 -29.53
CA GLU A 489 -9.79 33.90 -30.01
C GLU A 489 -10.17 32.53 -29.43
N LEU A 490 -10.47 32.46 -28.12
CA LEU A 490 -10.94 31.21 -27.50
C LEU A 490 -12.29 30.74 -28.06
N GLN A 491 -13.22 31.66 -28.35
CA GLN A 491 -14.48 31.35 -29.02
C GLN A 491 -14.25 30.82 -30.44
N GLU A 492 -13.35 31.44 -31.22
CA GLU A 492 -13.04 30.96 -32.57
C GLU A 492 -12.42 29.55 -32.54
N THR A 493 -11.48 29.27 -31.62
CA THR A 493 -10.92 27.92 -31.46
C THR A 493 -11.96 26.90 -31.00
N LEU A 494 -12.95 27.30 -30.19
CA LEU A 494 -14.08 26.45 -29.82
C LEU A 494 -14.96 26.13 -31.03
N ASP A 495 -15.32 27.12 -31.84
CA ASP A 495 -16.14 26.94 -33.03
C ASP A 495 -15.42 26.10 -34.11
N GLN A 496 -14.10 26.27 -34.26
CA GLN A 496 -13.25 25.40 -35.08
C GLN A 496 -13.25 23.94 -34.57
N LEU A 497 -13.12 23.72 -33.25
CA LEU A 497 -13.17 22.38 -32.66
C LEU A 497 -14.54 21.72 -32.85
N VAL A 498 -15.65 22.45 -32.63
CA VAL A 498 -17.03 21.97 -32.88
C VAL A 498 -17.23 21.59 -34.35
N TRP A 499 -16.66 22.35 -35.29
CA TRP A 499 -16.68 22.00 -36.70
C TRP A 499 -15.92 20.69 -36.98
N THR A 500 -14.72 20.51 -36.41
CA THR A 500 -13.96 19.25 -36.55
C THR A 500 -14.69 18.06 -35.93
N GLN A 501 -15.31 18.22 -34.75
CA GLN A 501 -16.12 17.16 -34.14
C GLN A 501 -17.30 16.77 -35.05
N THR A 502 -18.02 17.75 -35.60
CA THR A 502 -19.18 17.49 -36.48
C THR A 502 -18.76 16.73 -37.74
N ARG A 503 -17.63 17.11 -38.35
CA ARG A 503 -17.05 16.39 -39.50
C ARG A 503 -16.66 14.95 -39.14
N ASP A 504 -16.01 14.76 -38.00
CA ASP A 504 -15.55 13.44 -37.56
C ASP A 504 -16.73 12.52 -37.18
N GLU A 505 -17.83 13.09 -36.67
CA GLU A 505 -19.11 12.40 -36.48
C GLU A 505 -19.76 11.99 -37.82
N GLU A 506 -19.75 12.85 -38.84
CA GLU A 506 -20.20 12.50 -40.20
C GLU A 506 -19.33 11.40 -40.84
N GLU A 507 -18.00 11.48 -40.71
CA GLU A 507 -17.09 10.42 -41.16
C GLU A 507 -17.36 9.09 -40.43
N LEU A 508 -17.60 9.12 -39.11
CA LEU A 508 -17.95 7.93 -38.32
C LEU A 508 -19.31 7.33 -38.73
N LEU A 509 -20.34 8.14 -38.96
CA LEU A 509 -21.64 7.69 -39.48
C LEU A 509 -21.52 7.06 -40.86
N SER A 510 -20.65 7.62 -41.72
CA SER A 510 -20.32 7.05 -43.03
C SER A 510 -19.60 5.70 -42.92
N MET A 511 -18.60 5.58 -42.04
CA MET A 511 -17.92 4.32 -41.76
C MET A 511 -18.86 3.26 -41.16
N GLN A 512 -19.74 3.65 -40.24
CA GLN A 512 -20.72 2.74 -39.64
C GLN A 512 -21.73 2.24 -40.68
N SER A 513 -22.19 3.12 -41.58
CA SER A 513 -23.04 2.77 -42.73
C SER A 513 -22.31 1.85 -43.72
N ARG A 514 -20.99 2.01 -43.87
CA ARG A 514 -20.16 1.11 -44.69
C ARG A 514 -19.98 -0.26 -44.03
N ILE A 515 -19.82 -0.32 -42.71
CA ILE A 515 -19.70 -1.56 -41.93
C ILE A 515 -21.01 -2.36 -41.97
N THR A 516 -22.17 -1.72 -41.79
CA THR A 516 -23.47 -2.42 -41.89
C THR A 516 -23.72 -2.96 -43.30
N PHE A 517 -23.40 -2.21 -44.35
CA PHE A 517 -23.45 -2.69 -45.74
C PHE A 517 -22.51 -3.89 -45.99
N LEU A 518 -21.28 -3.84 -45.48
CA LEU A 518 -20.33 -4.95 -45.63
C LEU A 518 -20.75 -6.19 -44.84
N ASN A 519 -21.30 -6.03 -43.63
CA ASN A 519 -21.85 -7.14 -42.83
C ASN A 519 -23.08 -7.77 -43.51
N HIS A 520 -23.93 -6.97 -44.15
CA HIS A 520 -25.06 -7.50 -44.93
C HIS A 520 -24.55 -8.37 -46.08
N ARG A 521 -23.60 -7.88 -46.89
CA ARG A 521 -23.00 -8.65 -48.00
C ARG A 521 -22.21 -9.88 -47.54
N TYR A 522 -21.55 -9.80 -46.38
CA TYR A 522 -20.89 -10.96 -45.78
C TYR A 522 -21.90 -12.04 -45.38
N ASN A 523 -23.06 -11.66 -44.84
CA ASN A 523 -24.11 -12.61 -44.51
C ASN A 523 -24.76 -13.21 -45.77
N GLU A 524 -25.00 -12.43 -46.83
CA GLU A 524 -25.49 -12.94 -48.12
C GLU A 524 -24.54 -13.98 -48.73
N GLU A 525 -23.23 -13.69 -48.80
CA GLU A 525 -22.24 -14.63 -49.34
C GLU A 525 -22.08 -15.85 -48.43
N LYS A 526 -22.14 -15.67 -47.11
CA LYS A 526 -22.12 -16.78 -46.15
C LYS A 526 -23.33 -17.69 -46.33
N GLU A 527 -24.53 -17.14 -46.52
CA GLU A 527 -25.75 -17.90 -46.77
C GLU A 527 -25.63 -18.69 -48.09
N HIS A 528 -25.18 -18.04 -49.16
CA HIS A 528 -24.88 -18.67 -50.45
C HIS A 528 -23.85 -19.82 -50.34
N VAL A 529 -22.76 -19.61 -49.59
CA VAL A 529 -21.75 -20.65 -49.31
C VAL A 529 -22.34 -21.79 -48.48
N THR A 530 -23.21 -21.52 -47.50
CA THR A 530 -23.87 -22.61 -46.75
C THR A 530 -24.84 -23.40 -47.62
N LEU A 531 -25.64 -22.76 -48.47
CA LEU A 531 -26.60 -23.41 -49.37
C LEU A 531 -25.89 -24.28 -50.42
N THR A 532 -24.80 -23.78 -51.00
CA THR A 532 -23.97 -24.57 -51.93
C THR A 532 -23.25 -25.72 -51.23
N THR A 533 -22.78 -25.52 -50.00
CA THR A 533 -22.20 -26.61 -49.18
C THR A 533 -23.22 -27.69 -48.84
N THR A 534 -24.47 -27.33 -48.49
CA THR A 534 -25.53 -28.33 -48.26
C THR A 534 -25.87 -29.10 -49.52
N ALA A 535 -26.00 -28.43 -50.68
CA ALA A 535 -26.24 -29.11 -51.95
C ALA A 535 -25.10 -30.07 -52.35
N MET A 536 -23.84 -29.67 -52.13
CA MET A 536 -22.69 -30.55 -52.34
C MET A 536 -22.68 -31.75 -51.39
N ASN A 537 -23.12 -31.59 -50.13
CA ASN A 537 -23.25 -32.71 -49.19
C ASN A 537 -24.38 -33.67 -49.60
N ASP A 538 -25.52 -33.16 -50.07
CA ASP A 538 -26.64 -33.97 -50.58
C ASP A 538 -26.21 -34.80 -51.81
N ASP A 539 -25.42 -34.19 -52.72
CA ASP A 539 -24.80 -34.87 -53.86
C ASP A 539 -23.77 -35.92 -53.40
N ILE A 540 -22.93 -35.62 -52.40
CA ILE A 540 -21.97 -36.57 -51.82
C ILE A 540 -22.71 -37.78 -51.24
N GLU A 541 -23.74 -37.60 -50.40
CA GLU A 541 -24.52 -38.73 -49.89
C GLU A 541 -25.16 -39.55 -51.03
N HIS A 542 -25.65 -38.88 -52.08
CA HIS A 542 -26.20 -39.56 -53.24
C HIS A 542 -25.15 -40.41 -53.97
N PHE A 543 -23.91 -39.90 -54.16
CA PHE A 543 -22.82 -40.68 -54.72
C PHE A 543 -22.34 -41.80 -53.79
N GLU A 544 -22.30 -41.60 -52.47
CA GLU A 544 -22.01 -42.67 -51.50
C GLU A 544 -23.06 -43.79 -51.57
N ARG A 545 -24.35 -43.43 -51.63
CA ARG A 545 -25.45 -44.39 -51.84
C ARG A 545 -25.29 -45.15 -53.17
N GLN A 546 -24.85 -44.50 -54.25
CA GLN A 546 -24.53 -45.18 -55.52
C GLN A 546 -23.31 -46.11 -55.41
N ILE A 547 -22.21 -45.65 -54.80
CA ILE A 547 -20.99 -46.45 -54.58
C ILE A 547 -21.31 -47.69 -53.73
N GLN A 548 -22.12 -47.55 -52.68
CA GLN A 548 -22.52 -48.67 -51.84
C GLN A 548 -23.41 -49.67 -52.59
N LYS A 549 -24.32 -49.20 -53.46
CA LYS A 549 -25.08 -50.08 -54.37
C LYS A 549 -24.16 -50.84 -55.34
N LEU A 550 -23.25 -50.14 -56.01
CA LEU A 550 -22.27 -50.74 -56.93
C LEU A 550 -21.34 -51.74 -56.22
N LYS A 551 -20.99 -51.49 -54.95
CA LYS A 551 -20.20 -52.40 -54.11
C LYS A 551 -20.95 -53.69 -53.78
N VAL A 552 -22.25 -53.61 -53.52
CA VAL A 552 -23.11 -54.81 -53.34
C VAL A 552 -23.26 -55.58 -54.66
N GLU A 553 -23.49 -54.87 -55.77
CA GLU A 553 -23.64 -55.48 -57.10
C GLU A 553 -22.34 -56.15 -57.59
N SER A 554 -21.19 -55.51 -57.38
CA SER A 554 -19.86 -56.05 -57.66
C SER A 554 -19.55 -57.29 -56.80
N ASN A 555 -19.87 -57.26 -55.50
CA ASN A 555 -19.75 -58.44 -54.64
C ASN A 555 -20.65 -59.59 -55.10
N ALA A 556 -21.87 -59.31 -55.57
CA ALA A 556 -22.78 -60.31 -56.11
C ALA A 556 -22.26 -60.90 -57.44
N MET A 557 -21.70 -60.08 -58.33
CA MET A 557 -21.02 -60.56 -59.54
C MET A 557 -19.79 -61.42 -59.22
N MET A 558 -18.97 -61.01 -58.24
CA MET A 558 -17.81 -61.77 -57.80
C MET A 558 -18.22 -63.14 -57.24
N PHE A 559 -19.28 -63.20 -56.43
CA PHE A 559 -19.86 -64.46 -55.94
C PHE A 559 -20.38 -65.35 -57.08
N ALA A 560 -21.07 -64.78 -58.07
CA ALA A 560 -21.57 -65.51 -59.23
C ALA A 560 -20.43 -66.04 -60.13
N VAL A 561 -19.32 -65.31 -60.27
CA VAL A 561 -18.11 -65.76 -60.95
C VAL A 561 -17.41 -66.88 -60.17
N GLN A 562 -17.31 -66.76 -58.85
CA GLN A 562 -16.76 -67.79 -57.98
C GLN A 562 -17.58 -69.09 -58.03
N GLN A 563 -18.91 -68.99 -58.02
CA GLN A 563 -19.83 -70.12 -58.18
C GLN A 563 -19.65 -70.80 -59.54
N LYS A 564 -19.57 -70.03 -60.64
CA LYS A 564 -19.27 -70.59 -61.98
C LYS A 564 -17.89 -71.27 -62.03
N GLY A 565 -16.88 -70.72 -61.35
CA GLY A 565 -15.56 -71.33 -61.23
C GLY A 565 -15.61 -72.71 -60.57
N GLN A 566 -16.37 -72.83 -59.48
CA GLN A 566 -16.63 -74.13 -58.83
C GLN A 566 -17.36 -75.10 -59.76
N THR A 567 -18.39 -74.65 -60.50
CA THR A 567 -19.10 -75.51 -61.48
C THR A 567 -18.15 -76.05 -62.55
N VAL A 568 -17.31 -75.19 -63.14
CA VAL A 568 -16.34 -75.60 -64.18
C VAL A 568 -15.27 -76.55 -63.63
N THR A 569 -14.92 -76.43 -62.34
CA THR A 569 -14.00 -77.39 -61.69
C THR A 569 -14.65 -78.77 -61.57
N ILE A 570 -15.92 -78.85 -61.19
CA ILE A 570 -16.68 -80.11 -61.13
C ILE A 570 -16.84 -80.73 -62.53
N GLU A 571 -17.13 -79.93 -63.56
CA GLU A 571 -17.21 -80.40 -64.95
C GLU A 571 -15.87 -80.96 -65.45
N TYR A 572 -14.74 -80.34 -65.06
CA TYR A 572 -13.40 -80.83 -65.35
C TYR A 572 -13.08 -82.15 -64.64
N GLU A 573 -13.45 -82.28 -63.36
CA GLU A 573 -13.30 -83.55 -62.61
C GLU A 573 -14.15 -84.68 -63.21
N GLU A 574 -15.39 -84.39 -63.62
CA GLU A 574 -16.22 -85.35 -64.37
C GLU A 574 -15.59 -85.77 -65.70
N LEU A 575 -15.02 -84.82 -66.46
CA LEU A 575 -14.40 -85.11 -67.75
C LEU A 575 -13.11 -85.95 -67.57
N SER A 576 -12.32 -85.65 -66.55
CA SER A 576 -11.15 -86.43 -66.13
C SER A 576 -11.54 -87.86 -65.78
N ARG A 577 -12.62 -88.05 -65.00
CA ARG A 577 -13.18 -89.37 -64.67
C ARG A 577 -13.69 -90.12 -65.91
N LYS A 578 -14.36 -89.44 -66.85
CA LYS A 578 -14.82 -90.05 -68.11
C LYS A 578 -13.63 -90.49 -68.98
N TYR A 579 -12.53 -89.75 -68.95
CA TYR A 579 -11.29 -90.12 -69.64
C TYR A 579 -10.58 -91.33 -69.02
N THR A 580 -10.51 -91.45 -67.69
CA THR A 580 -9.95 -92.64 -67.04
C THR A 580 -10.80 -93.89 -67.29
N GLU A 581 -12.12 -93.78 -67.26
CA GLU A 581 -13.05 -94.87 -67.57
C GLU A 581 -12.93 -95.35 -69.04
N GLN A 582 -12.74 -94.42 -69.99
CA GLN A 582 -12.44 -94.75 -71.40
C GLN A 582 -11.11 -95.50 -71.53
N LYS A 583 -10.04 -95.02 -70.88
CA LYS A 583 -8.72 -95.65 -70.87
C LYS A 583 -8.75 -97.07 -70.29
N GLU A 584 -9.51 -97.28 -69.22
CA GLU A 584 -9.68 -98.58 -68.59
C GLU A 584 -10.48 -99.58 -69.46
N LYS A 585 -11.51 -99.11 -70.18
CA LYS A 585 -12.23 -99.94 -71.16
C LYS A 585 -11.34 -100.39 -72.32
N ALA A 586 -10.47 -99.50 -72.83
CA ALA A 586 -9.51 -99.85 -73.87
C ALA A 586 -8.46 -100.88 -73.40
N LEU A 587 -7.94 -100.74 -72.17
CA LEU A 587 -7.04 -101.72 -71.55
C LEU A 587 -7.72 -103.10 -71.38
N ASN A 588 -8.98 -103.12 -70.94
CA ASN A 588 -9.73 -104.37 -70.78
C ASN A 588 -10.05 -105.06 -72.13
N GLN A 589 -10.25 -104.30 -73.22
CA GLN A 589 -10.35 -104.88 -74.56
C GLN A 589 -9.02 -105.52 -75.01
N LEU A 590 -7.88 -104.89 -74.72
CA LEU A 590 -6.55 -105.45 -75.02
C LEU A 590 -6.28 -106.75 -74.24
N ILE A 591 -6.65 -106.79 -72.95
CA ILE A 591 -6.54 -108.00 -72.11
C ILE A 591 -7.41 -109.14 -72.67
N ARG A 592 -8.62 -108.84 -73.17
CA ARG A 592 -9.51 -109.83 -73.79
C ARG A 592 -8.89 -110.44 -75.06
N GLY A 593 -8.28 -109.60 -75.89
CA GLY A 593 -7.51 -110.04 -77.07
C GLY A 593 -6.31 -110.93 -76.75
N LEU A 594 -5.75 -110.86 -75.52
CA LEU A 594 -4.74 -111.80 -75.04
C LEU A 594 -5.35 -113.12 -74.55
N GLN A 595 -6.52 -113.09 -73.89
CA GLN A 595 -7.19 -114.31 -73.41
C GLN A 595 -7.68 -115.20 -74.56
N ASP A 596 -8.24 -114.64 -75.62
CA ASP A 596 -8.71 -115.42 -76.77
C ASP A 596 -7.54 -116.14 -77.50
N VAL A 597 -6.36 -115.50 -77.53
CA VAL A 597 -5.12 -116.11 -78.05
C VAL A 597 -4.59 -117.22 -77.14
N PHE A 598 -4.74 -117.12 -75.81
CA PHE A 598 -4.45 -118.26 -74.92
C PHE A 598 -5.44 -119.42 -75.09
N GLY A 599 -6.71 -119.15 -75.37
CA GLY A 599 -7.70 -120.18 -75.75
C GLY A 599 -7.32 -120.92 -77.04
N MET A 600 -6.71 -120.21 -77.99
CA MET A 600 -6.16 -120.79 -79.22
C MET A 600 -5.02 -121.79 -78.96
N GLN A 601 -4.31 -121.67 -77.83
CA GLN A 601 -3.23 -122.59 -77.46
C GLN A 601 -3.75 -123.86 -76.76
N THR A 602 -4.73 -123.75 -75.86
CA THR A 602 -5.23 -124.90 -75.08
C THR A 602 -6.13 -125.83 -75.89
N GLY A 603 -6.95 -125.30 -76.80
CA GLY A 603 -7.80 -126.13 -77.67
C GLY A 603 -7.00 -127.03 -78.61
N VAL A 604 -5.84 -126.55 -79.10
CA VAL A 604 -4.94 -127.32 -79.96
C VAL A 604 -4.25 -128.45 -79.19
N ALA A 605 -3.94 -128.27 -77.91
CA ALA A 605 -3.36 -129.32 -77.08
C ALA A 605 -4.34 -130.49 -76.85
N ALA A 606 -5.58 -130.21 -76.45
CA ALA A 606 -6.57 -131.25 -76.14
C ALA A 606 -6.97 -132.10 -77.37
N ALA A 607 -7.04 -131.51 -78.56
CA ALA A 607 -7.39 -132.24 -79.78
C ALA A 607 -6.32 -133.27 -80.22
N ILE A 608 -5.05 -133.06 -79.84
CA ILE A 608 -3.94 -133.99 -80.11
C ILE A 608 -4.00 -135.20 -79.17
N GLU A 609 -4.55 -135.02 -77.96
CA GLU A 609 -4.67 -136.06 -76.94
C GLU A 609 -5.80 -137.06 -77.25
N GLU A 610 -6.92 -136.61 -77.81
CA GLU A 610 -7.97 -137.53 -78.29
C GLU A 610 -7.53 -138.30 -79.56
N LEU A 611 -6.65 -137.69 -80.37
CA LEU A 611 -6.05 -138.30 -81.56
C LEU A 611 -5.13 -139.50 -81.24
N SER A 612 -4.54 -139.55 -80.04
CA SER A 612 -3.73 -140.71 -79.60
C SER A 612 -4.58 -141.79 -78.94
N ARG A 613 -5.69 -141.42 -78.29
CA ARG A 613 -6.58 -142.38 -77.61
C ARG A 613 -7.36 -143.26 -78.59
N GLN A 614 -8.03 -142.66 -79.57
CA GLN A 614 -8.84 -143.40 -80.56
C GLN A 614 -7.99 -144.29 -81.48
N ALA A 615 -6.69 -144.02 -81.62
CA ALA A 615 -5.74 -144.87 -82.35
C ALA A 615 -5.46 -146.21 -81.65
N ASN A 616 -5.62 -146.28 -80.32
CA ASN A 616 -5.37 -147.49 -79.53
C ASN A 616 -6.65 -148.35 -79.35
N GLU A 617 -7.83 -147.75 -79.19
CA GLU A 617 -9.06 -148.47 -78.80
C GLU A 617 -9.80 -149.17 -79.96
N ALA A 618 -9.45 -148.91 -81.23
CA ALA A 618 -10.06 -149.57 -82.40
C ALA A 618 -9.14 -150.59 -83.10
N LEU A 619 -7.83 -150.55 -82.84
CA LEU A 619 -6.88 -151.56 -83.33
C LEU A 619 -7.14 -152.94 -82.69
N THR A 620 -7.74 -152.95 -81.50
CA THR A 620 -8.12 -154.11 -80.69
C THR A 620 -9.45 -154.77 -81.08
N GLU A 621 -10.29 -154.16 -81.93
CA GLU A 621 -11.47 -154.85 -82.49
C GLU A 621 -11.20 -155.53 -83.85
N ALA A 622 -10.05 -155.25 -84.49
CA ALA A 622 -9.59 -155.99 -85.67
C ALA A 622 -9.35 -157.49 -85.38
N THR A 623 -9.22 -157.86 -84.10
CA THR A 623 -8.99 -159.23 -83.61
C THR A 623 -10.27 -160.05 -83.45
N ASN A 624 -11.45 -159.52 -83.80
CA ASN A 624 -12.73 -160.20 -83.60
C ASN A 624 -13.51 -160.48 -84.90
N TYR A 625 -13.12 -161.49 -85.69
CA TYR A 625 -12.08 -162.51 -85.38
C TYR A 625 -12.58 -163.68 -84.49
N THR A 626 -13.77 -163.54 -83.93
CA THR A 626 -14.63 -164.65 -83.46
C THR A 626 -14.00 -165.70 -82.54
N SER A 627 -13.72 -165.37 -81.27
CA SER A 627 -13.77 -166.40 -80.20
C SER A 627 -15.22 -166.58 -79.70
N ASN A 628 -16.10 -166.86 -80.67
CA ASN A 628 -17.56 -166.78 -80.61
C ASN A 628 -18.22 -165.38 -80.78
N LEU A 629 -18.17 -164.31 -79.96
CA LEU A 629 -17.40 -163.88 -78.78
C LEU A 629 -15.89 -163.59 -79.04
N ILE A 630 -15.10 -163.33 -77.97
CA ILE A 630 -14.00 -162.35 -77.99
C ILE A 630 -12.59 -162.98 -77.98
N SER A 631 -11.77 -162.66 -78.99
CA SER A 631 -10.34 -163.01 -79.09
C SER A 631 -9.42 -161.86 -78.66
N SER A 632 -9.70 -161.31 -77.47
CA SER A 632 -8.66 -160.76 -76.59
C SER A 632 -7.62 -161.88 -76.34
N GLU A 633 -6.31 -161.68 -76.54
CA GLU A 633 -5.42 -160.80 -75.75
C GLU A 633 -5.33 -161.33 -74.29
N ASP A 634 -4.23 -161.89 -73.77
CA ASP A 634 -2.77 -161.68 -73.89
C ASP A 634 -2.23 -160.40 -73.24
N THR A 635 -2.09 -160.41 -71.90
CA THR A 635 -1.34 -159.37 -71.15
C THR A 635 -0.69 -159.95 -69.88
N VAL A 636 -0.07 -159.09 -69.05
CA VAL A 636 1.04 -159.43 -68.13
C VAL A 636 0.86 -158.78 -66.73
N ILE A 637 1.69 -159.19 -65.76
CA ILE A 637 1.66 -158.89 -64.30
C ILE A 637 1.72 -157.39 -63.88
N GLU A 638 1.65 -156.45 -64.83
CA GLU A 638 1.93 -155.01 -64.71
C GLU A 638 0.85 -154.20 -63.93
N VAL A 639 0.52 -154.59 -62.69
CA VAL A 639 -0.67 -154.17 -61.88
C VAL A 639 -0.86 -152.65 -61.69
#